data_AF-A0A384D3E0-F1
#
_entry.id   AF-A0A384D3E0-F1
#
_cell.length_a   1.000
_cell.length_b   1.000
_cell.length_c   1.000
_cell.angle_alpha   90.00
_cell.angle_beta   90.00
_cell.angle_gamma   90.00
#
_symmetry.space_group_name_H-M   'P 1'
#
loop_
_entity.id
_entity.type
_entity.pdbx_description
1 polymer ?
#
loop_
_entity_poly.entity_id
_entity_poly.type
_entity_poly.pdbx_seq_one_letter_code
_entity_poly.pdbx_strand_id
1 'polypeptide(L)'
;MALSSWSRELGFSEKALRAVTVSTGPSLELCTFPSSLGSSVATAALEQLFVVEQSLQSDYFKCNEEARTFLKDIAIAVKKLEEMRKATIDLLEIESMELSRLYFLLETLPSSIGRELEECVGDARRLNLFEINQIQTDITGMNEEIKSSKMRILDLKRINETLGEEQEKLSKKHEKLVLSLNHMMEEKAAATVYINETYTKINLERKEIELQKQHLGEIEEQLEKDKEEYLKRKQKLTEEIEGYKKFCEFKRTETYKKKKELDTLKRKVSKMKETVSDNTVVLSDHNLEIARLQESIRHWEQDLEETKNSCKVLEDKIQFFVTTKEKLEDSSGIEKGEFLQKIKQMAEKLHKNRLENKDLREKLRTLTRQYKIVLSEEDKLFMQKQKIYDENQKQLAFITQKENFLSQRKVDIKNMEEGLVTLHDLHRATKTVYRKQIKILSDNLEREKQRCIITQWKVACLQKKHARWRKKLKIETEEILDKVQASELRRTELLQETSVREKEITEFLAEIERVTLELKQEEEKFIIKEKKLIQELSEYEKRFVKETQNNKVKEDELVECLPQLQVAEEEYKSKSGKFEELSNIVTAQKQEQNLLNDNISQMAKDFSRYFSNTEKVKQELEYLRNQESHKIKSHFETLKNLENEIYVHDLKVDVLLLENEKLRKYIAYMKNKIEQYRKGTEDLKSMSSDLSCQLTAHQTQYLDLWAEFQTTFKELVNSGGEILKDIQNLMEKLKERDENIERISIWLQGNLKELHFLMEQESKTDLQSK
;
A
#
# COMPACT_ATOMS: atom_id res chain seq x y z
N MET A 1 10.07 28.12 44.24
CA MET A 1 8.89 28.79 43.62
C MET A 1 7.71 27.86 43.91
N ALA A 2 7.03 27.98 45.05
CA ALA A 2 6.03 29.02 45.40
C ALA A 2 4.66 28.70 44.76
N LEU A 3 3.55 28.51 45.50
CA LEU A 3 3.35 28.62 46.96
C LEU A 3 2.25 27.65 47.48
N SER A 4 2.49 27.09 48.67
CA SER A 4 1.56 26.67 49.75
C SER A 4 0.10 26.24 49.49
N SER A 5 -0.29 25.13 50.14
CA SER A 5 -1.66 24.84 50.60
C SER A 5 -2.05 25.68 51.83
N TRP A 6 -3.32 25.66 52.26
CA TRP A 6 -3.75 25.52 53.68
C TRP A 6 -5.28 25.49 53.85
N SER A 7 -5.73 25.17 55.07
CA SER A 7 -7.14 25.12 55.50
C SER A 7 -7.34 25.80 56.86
N ARG A 8 -8.54 26.37 57.10
CA ARG A 8 -9.15 26.69 58.41
C ARG A 8 -10.63 27.05 58.18
N GLU A 9 -11.66 26.72 58.98
CA GLU A 9 -11.81 26.27 60.39
C GLU A 9 -11.90 27.40 61.44
N LEU A 10 -12.75 27.19 62.46
CA LEU A 10 -13.30 28.11 63.49
C LEU A 10 -14.26 29.19 62.94
N GLY A 11 -15.34 29.60 63.63
CA GLY A 11 -16.01 29.15 64.88
C GLY A 11 -17.45 29.72 64.89
N PHE A 12 -18.38 29.46 65.82
CA PHE A 12 -18.42 28.82 67.15
C PHE A 12 -19.53 27.73 67.16
N SER A 13 -19.59 26.67 67.98
CA SER A 13 -19.07 26.34 69.33
C SER A 13 -19.93 26.81 70.52
N GLU A 14 -20.57 25.83 71.21
CA GLU A 14 -21.09 25.90 72.60
C GLU A 14 -22.25 26.90 72.89
N LYS A 15 -23.03 26.86 73.99
CA LYS A 15 -23.18 25.97 75.18
C LYS A 15 -24.70 25.95 75.51
N ALA A 16 -25.38 24.82 75.73
CA ALA A 16 -25.46 24.04 76.97
C ALA A 16 -25.93 24.80 78.24
N LEU A 17 -27.24 24.69 78.55
CA LEU A 17 -27.94 24.87 79.84
C LEU A 17 -29.42 24.45 79.58
N ARG A 18 -30.11 23.54 80.29
CA ARG A 18 -30.01 22.92 81.63
C ARG A 18 -30.61 23.72 82.79
N ALA A 19 -31.92 23.93 82.76
CA ALA A 19 -32.80 23.91 83.94
C ALA A 19 -33.95 22.91 83.64
N VAL A 20 -34.32 21.90 84.43
CA VAL A 20 -34.27 21.59 85.88
C VAL A 20 -35.46 22.15 86.67
N THR A 21 -36.52 21.32 86.77
CA THR A 21 -37.63 21.39 87.77
C THR A 21 -38.46 22.70 87.72
N VAL A 22 -39.65 22.85 88.31
CA VAL A 22 -40.33 22.27 89.49
C VAL A 22 -41.82 22.09 89.09
N SER A 23 -42.57 21.02 89.40
CA SER A 23 -42.69 20.20 90.62
C SER A 23 -43.40 20.88 91.81
N THR A 24 -44.42 21.72 91.55
CA THR A 24 -45.43 22.09 92.56
C THR A 24 -46.84 21.72 92.10
N GLY A 25 -47.31 20.55 92.56
CA GLY A 25 -48.58 20.56 93.28
C GLY A 25 -48.35 21.07 94.72
N PRO A 26 -49.37 21.11 95.59
CA PRO A 26 -50.70 20.52 95.40
C PRO A 26 -51.81 21.59 95.31
N SER A 27 -53.05 21.11 95.40
CA SER A 27 -54.25 21.81 95.85
C SER A 27 -54.04 23.17 96.55
N LEU A 28 -54.53 24.22 95.90
CA LEU A 28 -55.35 25.22 96.58
C LEU A 28 -56.75 25.13 95.98
N GLU A 29 -57.52 24.19 96.51
CA GLU A 29 -58.97 24.37 96.58
C GLU A 29 -59.21 25.66 97.37
N LEU A 30 -59.42 26.79 96.69
CA LEU A 30 -59.93 27.99 97.34
C LEU A 30 -61.37 27.67 97.75
N CYS A 31 -61.50 27.18 98.97
CA CYS A 31 -62.72 26.57 99.48
C CYS A 31 -63.92 27.50 99.29
N THR A 32 -65.02 26.92 98.83
CA THR A 32 -66.36 27.54 98.90
C THR A 32 -66.76 27.75 100.36
N PHE A 33 -66.31 28.84 100.97
CA PHE A 33 -66.72 29.28 102.30
C PHE A 33 -67.80 30.38 102.22
N PRO A 34 -68.67 30.49 103.24
CA PRO A 34 -70.06 30.84 102.96
C PRO A 34 -70.30 32.35 102.97
N SER A 35 -71.17 32.80 102.07
CA SER A 35 -71.72 34.17 101.98
C SER A 35 -72.70 34.50 103.13
N SER A 36 -72.48 33.98 104.34
CA SER A 36 -73.44 34.03 105.46
C SER A 36 -72.83 34.16 106.86
N LEU A 37 -71.49 34.16 107.04
CA LEU A 37 -70.87 34.46 108.33
C LEU A 37 -70.48 35.94 108.46
N GLY A 38 -70.84 36.55 109.59
CA GLY A 38 -70.65 37.97 109.89
C GLY A 38 -72.00 38.65 110.14
N SER A 39 -72.64 39.17 109.09
CA SER A 39 -73.84 40.02 109.15
C SER A 39 -74.91 39.54 110.15
N SER A 40 -75.42 38.30 110.02
CA SER A 40 -76.47 37.76 110.90
C SER A 40 -76.04 37.61 112.36
N VAL A 41 -74.75 37.37 112.62
CA VAL A 41 -74.18 37.23 113.97
C VAL A 41 -73.90 38.60 114.58
N ALA A 42 -73.45 39.56 113.78
CA ALA A 42 -73.24 40.94 114.21
C ALA A 42 -74.58 41.66 114.48
N THR A 43 -75.60 41.44 113.66
CA THR A 43 -76.96 41.94 113.95
C THR A 43 -77.55 41.24 115.17
N ALA A 44 -77.47 39.91 115.28
CA ALA A 44 -77.97 39.19 116.46
C ALA A 44 -77.21 39.58 117.75
N ALA A 45 -75.91 39.91 117.66
CA ALA A 45 -75.14 40.42 118.80
C ALA A 45 -75.55 41.85 119.17
N LEU A 46 -75.80 42.74 118.19
CA LEU A 46 -76.33 44.08 118.46
C LEU A 46 -77.77 44.04 118.99
N GLU A 47 -78.61 43.12 118.51
CA GLU A 47 -79.95 42.85 119.03
C GLU A 47 -79.89 42.28 120.44
N GLN A 48 -78.99 41.34 120.74
CA GLN A 48 -78.81 40.84 122.11
C GLN A 48 -78.23 41.91 123.04
N LEU A 49 -77.33 42.79 122.58
CA LEU A 49 -76.88 43.95 123.36
C LEU A 49 -78.05 44.92 123.62
N PHE A 50 -78.96 45.11 122.67
CA PHE A 50 -80.20 45.88 122.86
C PHE A 50 -81.17 45.21 123.84
N VAL A 51 -81.34 43.89 123.78
CA VAL A 51 -82.17 43.10 124.71
C VAL A 51 -81.55 43.09 126.11
N VAL A 52 -80.21 43.14 126.23
CA VAL A 52 -79.52 43.36 127.50
C VAL A 52 -79.76 44.80 127.99
N GLU A 53 -79.64 45.84 127.17
CA GLU A 53 -79.98 47.22 127.60
C GLU A 53 -81.45 47.34 128.04
N GLN A 54 -82.40 46.66 127.37
CA GLN A 54 -83.81 46.64 127.76
C GLN A 54 -84.09 45.82 129.02
N SER A 55 -83.51 44.62 129.18
CA SER A 55 -83.73 43.79 130.37
C SER A 55 -83.08 44.39 131.62
N LEU A 56 -82.02 45.18 131.47
CA LEU A 56 -81.44 46.04 132.53
C LEU A 56 -82.34 47.20 132.97
N GLN A 57 -83.52 47.38 132.37
CA GLN A 57 -84.58 48.28 132.87
C GLN A 57 -85.58 47.58 133.80
N SER A 58 -85.37 46.29 134.15
CA SER A 58 -86.32 45.50 134.96
C SER A 58 -85.87 45.29 136.43
N ASP A 59 -86.81 45.50 137.35
CA ASP A 59 -86.53 45.81 138.75
C ASP A 59 -86.37 44.58 139.69
N TYR A 60 -85.36 43.74 139.43
CA TYR A 60 -84.84 42.81 140.45
C TYR A 60 -83.30 42.77 140.59
N PHE A 61 -82.55 43.36 139.66
CA PHE A 61 -81.13 43.72 139.83
C PHE A 61 -80.86 45.05 139.13
N LYS A 62 -80.51 46.13 139.85
CA LYS A 62 -80.19 47.44 139.26
C LYS A 62 -78.68 47.64 139.21
N CYS A 63 -78.11 47.86 138.03
CA CYS A 63 -76.66 47.81 137.77
C CYS A 63 -75.92 49.16 137.92
N ASN A 64 -74.58 49.08 138.06
CA ASN A 64 -73.66 50.21 137.92
C ASN A 64 -73.72 50.84 136.51
N GLU A 65 -73.57 52.16 136.43
CA GLU A 65 -73.56 52.90 135.15
C GLU A 65 -72.38 52.55 134.24
N GLU A 66 -71.25 52.11 134.80
CA GLU A 66 -70.07 51.65 134.06
C GLU A 66 -70.41 50.51 133.09
N ALA A 67 -71.24 49.55 133.51
CA ALA A 67 -71.66 48.45 132.64
C ALA A 67 -72.43 48.95 131.41
N ARG A 68 -73.21 50.03 131.56
CA ARG A 68 -73.99 50.63 130.47
C ARG A 68 -73.12 51.41 129.49
N THR A 69 -72.07 52.08 129.95
CA THR A 69 -71.08 52.71 129.05
C THR A 69 -70.28 51.66 128.28
N PHE A 70 -69.79 50.61 128.95
CA PHE A 70 -69.11 49.50 128.27
C PHE A 70 -69.98 48.81 127.21
N LEU A 71 -71.25 48.50 127.48
CA LEU A 71 -72.16 47.90 126.50
C LEU A 71 -72.33 48.80 125.25
N LYS A 72 -72.37 50.13 125.44
CA LYS A 72 -72.54 51.10 124.37
C LYS A 72 -71.27 51.26 123.51
N ASP A 73 -70.10 51.29 124.15
CA ASP A 73 -68.81 51.34 123.44
C ASP A 73 -68.54 50.02 122.68
N ILE A 74 -68.93 48.87 123.24
CA ILE A 74 -68.92 47.57 122.54
C ILE A 74 -69.80 47.63 121.29
N ALA A 75 -71.03 48.15 121.38
CA ALA A 75 -71.92 48.28 120.22
C ALA A 75 -71.34 49.18 119.12
N ILE A 76 -70.68 50.29 119.49
CA ILE A 76 -69.99 51.19 118.55
C ILE A 76 -68.79 50.48 117.89
N ALA A 77 -68.00 49.73 118.68
CA ALA A 77 -66.86 48.96 118.17
C ALA A 77 -67.28 47.85 117.19
N VAL A 78 -68.35 47.10 117.51
CA VAL A 78 -68.94 46.08 116.63
C VAL A 78 -69.42 46.69 115.32
N LYS A 79 -70.14 47.83 115.36
CA LYS A 79 -70.58 48.52 114.14
C LYS A 79 -69.41 48.96 113.27
N LYS A 80 -68.37 49.54 113.87
CA LYS A 80 -67.17 50.00 113.14
C LYS A 80 -66.36 48.84 112.55
N LEU A 81 -66.34 47.68 113.21
CA LEU A 81 -65.73 46.45 112.67
C LEU A 81 -66.48 45.93 111.43
N GLU A 82 -67.82 45.92 111.44
CA GLU A 82 -68.60 45.47 110.28
C GLU A 82 -68.49 46.46 109.10
N GLU A 83 -68.43 47.77 109.37
CA GLU A 83 -68.17 48.79 108.34
C GLU A 83 -66.79 48.61 107.68
N MET A 84 -65.73 48.35 108.46
CA MET A 84 -64.40 48.02 107.91
C MET A 84 -64.41 46.67 107.17
N ARG A 85 -65.12 45.66 107.69
CA ARG A 85 -65.25 44.34 107.04
C ARG A 85 -65.85 44.48 105.65
N LYS A 86 -66.93 45.26 105.52
CA LYS A 86 -67.57 45.51 104.22
C LYS A 86 -66.63 46.23 103.25
N ALA A 87 -66.02 47.33 103.65
CA ALA A 87 -65.09 48.08 102.78
C ALA A 87 -63.89 47.23 102.33
N THR A 88 -63.46 46.27 103.15
CA THR A 88 -62.39 45.32 102.79
C THR A 88 -62.87 44.29 101.77
N ILE A 89 -64.11 43.80 101.86
CA ILE A 89 -64.71 42.89 100.87
C ILE A 89 -64.90 43.61 99.53
N ASP A 90 -65.45 44.83 99.54
CA ASP A 90 -65.69 45.61 98.33
C ASP A 90 -64.38 45.88 97.55
N LEU A 91 -63.25 46.11 98.25
CA LEU A 91 -61.92 46.24 97.65
C LEU A 91 -61.37 44.92 97.08
N LEU A 92 -61.52 43.81 97.82
CA LEU A 92 -61.08 42.49 97.37
C LEU A 92 -61.87 41.99 96.15
N GLU A 93 -63.14 42.37 96.01
CA GLU A 93 -63.95 42.06 94.83
C GLU A 93 -63.47 42.84 93.59
N ILE A 94 -63.11 44.12 93.74
CA ILE A 94 -62.53 44.93 92.66
C ILE A 94 -61.17 44.36 92.22
N GLU A 95 -60.25 44.09 93.16
CA GLU A 95 -58.95 43.49 92.79
C GLU A 95 -59.12 42.10 92.17
N SER A 96 -60.09 41.29 92.63
CA SER A 96 -60.43 40.00 92.02
C SER A 96 -60.94 40.16 90.57
N MET A 97 -61.76 41.18 90.28
CA MET A 97 -62.22 41.48 88.92
C MET A 97 -61.09 41.97 88.00
N GLU A 98 -60.21 42.86 88.48
CA GLU A 98 -59.07 43.33 87.68
C GLU A 98 -58.04 42.22 87.45
N LEU A 99 -57.77 41.39 88.46
CA LEU A 99 -56.92 40.20 88.36
C LEU A 99 -57.51 39.19 87.37
N SER A 100 -58.82 38.94 87.41
CA SER A 100 -59.51 38.06 86.44
C SER A 100 -59.43 38.60 85.01
N ARG A 101 -59.55 39.93 84.82
CA ARG A 101 -59.38 40.59 83.52
C ARG A 101 -57.93 40.52 83.02
N LEU A 102 -56.95 40.64 83.91
CA LEU A 102 -55.53 40.48 83.59
C LEU A 102 -55.19 39.03 83.22
N TYR A 103 -55.74 38.03 83.93
CA TYR A 103 -55.61 36.63 83.54
C TYR A 103 -56.23 36.37 82.16
N PHE A 104 -57.45 36.85 81.90
CA PHE A 104 -58.08 36.72 80.59
C PHE A 104 -57.24 37.34 79.46
N LEU A 105 -56.61 38.50 79.69
CA LEU A 105 -55.70 39.11 78.72
C LEU A 105 -54.38 38.33 78.56
N LEU A 106 -53.79 37.81 79.65
CA LEU A 106 -52.59 36.97 79.61
C LEU A 106 -52.85 35.62 78.90
N GLU A 107 -54.07 35.10 78.95
CA GLU A 107 -54.48 33.85 78.30
C GLU A 107 -54.86 34.05 76.82
N THR A 108 -55.52 35.16 76.48
CA THR A 108 -56.03 35.42 75.12
C THR A 108 -55.09 36.20 74.20
N LEU A 109 -54.24 37.09 74.71
CA LEU A 109 -53.35 37.90 73.85
C LEU A 109 -52.25 37.06 73.15
N PRO A 110 -51.62 36.05 73.78
CA PRO A 110 -50.67 35.19 73.08
C PRO A 110 -51.34 34.34 71.99
N SER A 111 -52.62 33.98 72.17
CA SER A 111 -53.38 33.13 71.24
C SER A 111 -54.10 33.90 70.13
N SER A 112 -54.30 35.21 70.26
CA SER A 112 -54.67 36.09 69.13
C SER A 112 -53.46 36.45 68.26
N ILE A 113 -52.37 36.94 68.87
CA ILE A 113 -51.13 37.28 68.15
C ILE A 113 -50.52 36.04 67.48
N GLY A 114 -50.55 34.89 68.17
CA GLY A 114 -50.16 33.61 67.59
C GLY A 114 -50.94 33.28 66.33
N ARG A 115 -52.27 33.46 66.34
CA ARG A 115 -53.16 33.18 65.21
C ARG A 115 -52.92 34.10 64.01
N GLU A 116 -52.81 35.42 64.23
CA GLU A 116 -52.53 36.38 63.15
C GLU A 116 -51.17 36.10 62.50
N LEU A 117 -50.16 35.77 63.30
CA LEU A 117 -48.81 35.46 62.81
C LEU A 117 -48.76 34.09 62.13
N GLU A 118 -49.51 33.08 62.63
CA GLU A 118 -49.74 31.81 61.95
C GLU A 118 -50.50 31.95 60.63
N GLU A 119 -51.45 32.88 60.53
CA GLU A 119 -52.21 33.16 59.30
C GLU A 119 -51.33 33.87 58.26
N CYS A 120 -50.57 34.91 58.65
CA CYS A 120 -49.60 35.56 57.77
C CYS A 120 -48.47 34.60 57.32
N VAL A 121 -47.96 33.75 58.21
CA VAL A 121 -47.02 32.68 57.85
C VAL A 121 -47.71 31.61 56.99
N GLY A 122 -49.00 31.38 57.19
CA GLY A 122 -49.86 30.55 56.36
C GLY A 122 -49.94 31.06 54.93
N ASP A 123 -50.25 32.34 54.72
CA ASP A 123 -50.29 32.94 53.38
C ASP A 123 -48.91 33.05 52.73
N ALA A 124 -47.87 33.40 53.48
CA ALA A 124 -46.51 33.33 52.97
C ALA A 124 -46.14 31.91 52.52
N ARG A 125 -46.57 30.87 53.26
CA ARG A 125 -46.38 29.46 52.85
C ARG A 125 -47.27 29.09 51.66
N ARG A 126 -48.53 29.57 51.57
CA ARG A 126 -49.43 29.32 50.43
C ARG A 126 -48.88 29.94 49.14
N LEU A 127 -48.39 31.19 49.20
CA LEU A 127 -47.77 31.88 48.07
C LEU A 127 -46.46 31.19 47.66
N ASN A 128 -45.55 30.92 48.59
CA ASN A 128 -44.32 30.17 48.28
C ASN A 128 -44.63 28.79 47.69
N LEU A 129 -45.64 28.07 48.18
CA LEU A 129 -46.07 26.80 47.59
C LEU A 129 -46.61 26.97 46.16
N PHE A 130 -47.38 28.03 45.89
CA PHE A 130 -47.86 28.33 44.55
C PHE A 130 -46.71 28.67 43.58
N GLU A 131 -45.79 29.55 43.99
CA GLU A 131 -44.60 29.92 43.20
C GLU A 131 -43.67 28.71 42.99
N ILE A 132 -43.43 27.89 44.01
CA ILE A 132 -42.66 26.64 43.91
C ILE A 132 -43.36 25.66 42.96
N ASN A 133 -44.68 25.51 43.03
CA ASN A 133 -45.42 24.62 42.13
C ASN A 133 -45.42 25.14 40.69
N GLN A 134 -45.51 26.46 40.48
CA GLN A 134 -45.39 27.08 39.15
C GLN A 134 -43.99 26.84 38.58
N ILE A 135 -42.94 27.15 39.34
CA ILE A 135 -41.54 26.91 38.98
C ILE A 135 -41.29 25.42 38.72
N GLN A 136 -41.83 24.51 39.53
CA GLN A 136 -41.75 23.06 39.27
C GLN A 136 -42.48 22.67 37.97
N THR A 137 -43.66 23.24 37.70
CA THR A 137 -44.40 23.00 36.46
C THR A 137 -43.61 23.46 35.24
N ASP A 138 -43.07 24.68 35.26
CA ASP A 138 -42.25 25.24 34.19
C ASP A 138 -40.95 24.44 34.03
N ILE A 139 -40.30 24.02 35.12
CA ILE A 139 -39.14 23.12 35.10
C ILE A 139 -39.51 21.76 34.51
N THR A 140 -40.70 21.20 34.76
CA THR A 140 -41.13 19.94 34.12
C THR A 140 -41.34 20.13 32.63
N GLY A 141 -42.03 21.19 32.19
CA GLY A 141 -42.21 21.51 30.77
C GLY A 141 -40.87 21.69 30.05
N MET A 142 -39.97 22.52 30.59
CA MET A 142 -38.62 22.68 30.06
C MET A 142 -37.83 21.36 30.04
N ASN A 143 -37.98 20.48 31.04
CA ASN A 143 -37.33 19.17 31.03
C ASN A 143 -37.92 18.23 29.95
N GLU A 144 -39.22 18.30 29.67
CA GLU A 144 -39.85 17.54 28.59
C GLU A 144 -39.45 18.07 27.21
N GLU A 145 -39.34 19.39 27.02
CA GLU A 145 -38.77 20.00 25.81
C GLU A 145 -37.28 19.65 25.62
N ILE A 146 -36.50 19.67 26.69
CA ILE A 146 -35.09 19.23 26.68
C ILE A 146 -35.02 17.73 26.35
N LYS A 147 -35.95 16.91 26.84
CA LYS A 147 -36.01 15.45 26.57
C LYS A 147 -36.42 15.16 25.12
N SER A 148 -37.44 15.84 24.60
CA SER A 148 -37.88 15.69 23.20
C SER A 148 -36.80 16.20 22.23
N SER A 149 -36.15 17.33 22.56
CA SER A 149 -34.99 17.86 21.81
C SER A 149 -33.80 16.89 21.85
N LYS A 150 -33.48 16.29 23.00
CA LYS A 150 -32.44 15.25 23.11
C LYS A 150 -32.76 14.02 22.25
N MET A 151 -34.00 13.54 22.25
CA MET A 151 -34.42 12.44 21.36
C MET A 151 -34.31 12.84 19.89
N ARG A 152 -34.78 14.04 19.52
CA ARG A 152 -34.67 14.56 18.15
C ARG A 152 -33.21 14.69 17.68
N ILE A 153 -32.29 15.07 18.57
CA ILE A 153 -30.84 15.09 18.30
C ILE A 153 -30.28 13.67 18.12
N LEU A 154 -30.74 12.68 18.91
CA LEU A 154 -30.33 11.28 18.74
C LEU A 154 -30.84 10.68 17.43
N ASP A 155 -32.08 10.97 17.03
CA ASP A 155 -32.64 10.49 15.77
C ASP A 155 -32.00 11.18 14.56
N LEU A 156 -31.72 12.49 14.63
CA LEU A 156 -30.94 13.19 13.60
C LEU A 156 -29.50 12.68 13.50
N LYS A 157 -28.87 12.26 14.61
CA LYS A 157 -27.56 11.58 14.57
C LYS A 157 -27.65 10.24 13.86
N ARG A 158 -28.59 9.38 14.23
CA ARG A 158 -28.83 8.09 13.55
C ARG A 158 -29.08 8.26 12.05
N ILE A 159 -29.89 9.25 11.66
CA ILE A 159 -30.17 9.56 10.24
C ILE A 159 -28.90 10.04 9.53
N ASN A 160 -28.09 10.90 10.14
CA ASN A 160 -26.81 11.34 9.56
C ASN A 160 -25.77 10.21 9.49
N GLU A 161 -25.77 9.29 10.44
CA GLU A 161 -24.92 8.09 10.45
C GLU A 161 -25.32 7.14 9.30
N THR A 162 -26.62 6.85 9.12
CA THR A 162 -27.09 6.01 8.00
C THR A 162 -26.90 6.67 6.64
N LEU A 163 -27.16 7.97 6.51
CA LEU A 163 -26.90 8.72 5.28
C LEU A 163 -25.40 8.81 4.96
N GLY A 164 -24.54 8.92 5.98
CA GLY A 164 -23.08 8.85 5.82
C GLY A 164 -22.62 7.49 5.31
N GLU A 165 -23.16 6.40 5.87
CA GLU A 165 -22.93 5.05 5.35
C GLU A 165 -23.44 4.88 3.91
N GLU A 166 -24.63 5.37 3.58
CA GLU A 166 -25.17 5.29 2.22
C GLU A 166 -24.36 6.13 1.22
N GLN A 167 -23.91 7.32 1.61
CA GLN A 167 -23.02 8.16 0.81
C GLN A 167 -21.66 7.48 0.58
N GLU A 168 -21.09 6.82 1.59
CA GLU A 168 -19.83 6.08 1.44
C GLU A 168 -20.02 4.83 0.56
N LYS A 169 -21.12 4.08 0.73
CA LYS A 169 -21.50 2.94 -0.12
C LYS A 169 -21.74 3.38 -1.57
N LEU A 170 -22.35 4.55 -1.79
CA LEU A 170 -22.58 5.14 -3.12
C LEU A 170 -21.26 5.63 -3.74
N SER A 171 -20.38 6.27 -2.96
CA SER A 171 -19.04 6.68 -3.39
C SER A 171 -18.21 5.48 -3.83
N LYS A 172 -18.17 4.40 -3.03
CA LYS A 172 -17.47 3.14 -3.37
C LYS A 172 -18.08 2.44 -4.60
N LYS A 173 -19.39 2.59 -4.85
CA LYS A 173 -20.04 2.12 -6.09
C LYS A 173 -19.63 2.97 -7.30
N HIS A 174 -19.64 4.30 -7.15
CA HIS A 174 -19.26 5.23 -8.21
C HIS A 174 -17.79 5.09 -8.59
N GLU A 175 -16.89 4.99 -7.61
CA GLU A 175 -15.47 4.72 -7.82
C GLU A 175 -15.25 3.41 -8.61
N LYS A 176 -15.92 2.32 -8.23
CA LYS A 176 -15.87 1.05 -8.97
C LYS A 176 -16.41 1.16 -10.40
N LEU A 177 -17.48 1.94 -10.62
CA LEU A 177 -18.02 2.19 -11.96
C LEU A 177 -17.07 3.05 -12.80
N VAL A 178 -16.41 4.06 -12.23
CA VAL A 178 -15.41 4.89 -12.91
C VAL A 178 -14.16 4.08 -13.23
N LEU A 179 -13.66 3.25 -12.30
CA LEU A 179 -12.54 2.34 -12.56
C LEU A 179 -12.87 1.32 -13.66
N SER A 180 -14.06 0.72 -13.63
CA SER A 180 -14.54 -0.19 -14.68
C SER A 180 -14.67 0.52 -16.04
N LEU A 181 -15.25 1.72 -16.07
CA LEU A 181 -15.38 2.53 -17.29
C LEU A 181 -14.01 2.93 -17.86
N ASN A 182 -13.08 3.37 -17.00
CA ASN A 182 -11.72 3.71 -17.41
C ASN A 182 -10.99 2.49 -17.98
N HIS A 183 -11.14 1.32 -17.34
CA HIS A 183 -10.56 0.06 -17.83
C HIS A 183 -11.16 -0.35 -19.19
N MET A 184 -12.50 -0.33 -19.34
CA MET A 184 -13.14 -0.58 -20.64
C MET A 184 -12.74 0.43 -21.72
N MET A 185 -12.47 1.69 -21.36
CA MET A 185 -11.98 2.72 -22.28
C MET A 185 -10.50 2.49 -22.65
N GLU A 186 -9.67 2.01 -21.74
CA GLU A 186 -8.29 1.59 -21.98
C GLU A 186 -8.24 0.34 -22.88
N GLU A 187 -9.03 -0.69 -22.58
CA GLU A 187 -9.20 -1.88 -23.43
C GLU A 187 -9.71 -1.51 -24.82
N LYS A 188 -10.72 -0.63 -24.92
CA LYS A 188 -11.23 -0.13 -26.21
C LYS A 188 -10.16 0.65 -26.97
N ALA A 189 -9.36 1.47 -26.29
CA ALA A 189 -8.26 2.21 -26.92
C ALA A 189 -7.17 1.25 -27.42
N ALA A 190 -6.74 0.29 -26.60
CA ALA A 190 -5.77 -0.74 -26.96
C ALA A 190 -6.28 -1.61 -28.13
N ALA A 191 -7.54 -2.03 -28.11
CA ALA A 191 -8.16 -2.76 -29.21
C ALA A 191 -8.24 -1.91 -30.49
N THR A 192 -8.55 -0.61 -30.39
CA THR A 192 -8.56 0.31 -31.54
C THR A 192 -7.16 0.52 -32.12
N VAL A 193 -6.12 0.64 -31.26
CA VAL A 193 -4.72 0.69 -31.69
C VAL A 193 -4.33 -0.63 -32.37
N TYR A 194 -4.62 -1.78 -31.77
CA TYR A 194 -4.33 -3.09 -32.34
C TYR A 194 -5.05 -3.34 -33.68
N ILE A 195 -6.30 -2.90 -33.83
CA ILE A 195 -7.05 -2.94 -35.10
C ILE A 195 -6.38 -2.03 -36.15
N ASN A 196 -5.94 -0.84 -35.77
CA ASN A 196 -5.23 0.06 -36.69
C ASN A 196 -3.82 -0.47 -37.07
N GLU A 197 -3.10 -1.10 -36.13
CA GLU A 197 -1.81 -1.75 -36.38
C GLU A 197 -1.94 -2.99 -37.27
N THR A 198 -2.97 -3.82 -37.06
CA THR A 198 -3.24 -4.97 -37.92
C THR A 198 -3.76 -4.55 -39.30
N TYR A 199 -4.62 -3.53 -39.38
CA TYR A 199 -5.07 -2.95 -40.65
C TYR A 199 -3.92 -2.32 -41.45
N THR A 200 -2.99 -1.62 -40.79
CA THR A 200 -1.78 -1.08 -41.46
C THR A 200 -0.81 -2.17 -41.88
N LYS A 201 -0.59 -3.22 -41.08
CA LYS A 201 0.18 -4.42 -41.50
C LYS A 201 -0.46 -5.09 -42.73
N ILE A 202 -1.76 -5.37 -42.71
CA ILE A 202 -2.51 -5.94 -43.85
C ILE A 202 -2.40 -5.05 -45.10
N ASN A 203 -2.40 -3.73 -44.95
CA ASN A 203 -2.23 -2.81 -46.08
C ASN A 203 -0.78 -2.70 -46.59
N LEU A 204 0.23 -2.98 -45.75
CA LEU A 204 1.62 -3.12 -46.18
C LEU A 204 1.83 -4.46 -46.91
N GLU A 205 1.37 -5.57 -46.32
CA GLU A 205 1.40 -6.91 -46.92
C GLU A 205 0.65 -6.94 -48.26
N ARG A 206 -0.51 -6.26 -48.38
CA ARG A 206 -1.22 -6.12 -49.66
C ARG A 206 -0.40 -5.39 -50.73
N LYS A 207 0.31 -4.32 -50.36
CA LYS A 207 1.21 -3.60 -51.29
C LYS A 207 2.43 -4.42 -51.65
N GLU A 208 2.96 -5.20 -50.71
CA GLU A 208 4.06 -6.12 -50.97
C GLU A 208 3.62 -7.23 -51.95
N ILE A 209 2.43 -7.81 -51.76
CA ILE A 209 1.83 -8.77 -52.71
C ILE A 209 1.58 -8.12 -54.08
N GLU A 210 1.20 -6.85 -54.13
CA GLU A 210 0.98 -6.12 -55.38
C GLU A 210 2.31 -5.83 -56.13
N LEU A 211 3.36 -5.45 -55.40
CA LEU A 211 4.73 -5.34 -55.94
C LEU A 211 5.29 -6.69 -56.38
N GLN A 212 5.12 -7.75 -55.57
CA GLN A 212 5.52 -9.11 -55.93
C GLN A 212 4.80 -9.60 -57.19
N LYS A 213 3.53 -9.23 -57.40
CA LYS A 213 2.79 -9.50 -58.65
C LYS A 213 3.32 -8.71 -59.84
N GLN A 214 3.70 -7.45 -59.65
CA GLN A 214 4.34 -6.65 -60.70
C GLN A 214 5.66 -7.31 -61.12
N HIS A 215 6.52 -7.66 -60.16
CA HIS A 215 7.77 -8.39 -60.42
C HIS A 215 7.53 -9.78 -61.05
N LEU A 216 6.47 -10.49 -60.68
CA LEU A 216 6.10 -11.74 -61.34
C LEU A 216 5.74 -11.52 -62.82
N GLY A 217 4.96 -10.47 -63.13
CA GLY A 217 4.64 -10.08 -64.50
C GLY A 217 5.87 -9.63 -65.31
N GLU A 218 6.77 -8.86 -64.70
CA GLU A 218 8.06 -8.45 -65.31
C GLU A 218 8.94 -9.69 -65.61
N ILE A 219 8.98 -10.66 -64.70
CA ILE A 219 9.70 -11.93 -64.88
C ILE A 219 9.01 -12.81 -65.94
N GLU A 220 7.68 -12.87 -65.99
CA GLU A 220 6.94 -13.61 -67.03
C GLU A 220 7.17 -12.98 -68.43
N GLU A 221 7.15 -11.66 -68.55
CA GLU A 221 7.44 -10.96 -69.80
C GLU A 221 8.92 -11.15 -70.22
N GLN A 222 9.87 -11.10 -69.28
CA GLN A 222 11.26 -11.40 -69.57
C GLN A 222 11.48 -12.87 -69.95
N LEU A 223 10.78 -13.82 -69.29
CA LEU A 223 10.83 -15.23 -69.66
C LEU A 223 10.21 -15.48 -71.05
N GLU A 224 9.21 -14.71 -71.49
CA GLU A 224 8.69 -14.81 -72.86
C GLU A 224 9.66 -14.20 -73.88
N LYS A 225 10.33 -13.08 -73.56
CA LYS A 225 11.44 -12.54 -74.38
C LYS A 225 12.60 -13.53 -74.47
N ASP A 226 12.95 -14.19 -73.37
CA ASP A 226 14.00 -15.22 -73.33
C ASP A 226 13.58 -16.48 -74.10
N LYS A 227 12.30 -16.87 -74.11
CA LYS A 227 11.75 -17.93 -74.97
C LYS A 227 11.82 -17.54 -76.45
N GLU A 228 11.44 -16.31 -76.80
CA GLU A 228 11.57 -15.78 -78.16
C GLU A 228 13.03 -15.75 -78.63
N GLU A 229 13.93 -15.26 -77.78
CA GLU A 229 15.37 -15.28 -78.05
C GLU A 229 15.90 -16.70 -78.17
N TYR A 230 15.48 -17.63 -77.31
CA TYR A 230 15.84 -19.04 -77.40
C TYR A 230 15.31 -19.67 -78.69
N LEU A 231 14.10 -19.33 -79.14
CA LEU A 231 13.55 -19.76 -80.43
C LEU A 231 14.36 -19.19 -81.61
N LYS A 232 14.71 -17.91 -81.59
CA LYS A 232 15.57 -17.25 -82.61
C LYS A 232 16.99 -17.84 -82.63
N ARG A 233 17.58 -18.12 -81.46
CA ARG A 233 18.88 -18.81 -81.30
C ARG A 233 18.79 -20.26 -81.75
N LYS A 234 17.71 -20.97 -81.46
CA LYS A 234 17.45 -22.35 -81.93
C LYS A 234 17.25 -22.41 -83.45
N GLN A 235 16.58 -21.44 -84.06
CA GLN A 235 16.48 -21.31 -85.51
C GLN A 235 17.87 -21.15 -86.14
N LYS A 236 18.67 -20.17 -85.68
CA LYS A 236 20.07 -20.00 -86.11
C LYS A 236 20.92 -21.25 -85.93
N LEU A 237 20.83 -21.92 -84.77
CA LEU A 237 21.53 -23.20 -84.55
C LEU A 237 21.01 -24.32 -85.46
N THR A 238 19.75 -24.29 -85.89
CA THR A 238 19.20 -25.27 -86.85
C THR A 238 19.71 -24.98 -88.27
N GLU A 239 19.81 -23.70 -88.67
CA GLU A 239 20.43 -23.24 -89.92
C GLU A 239 21.93 -23.57 -89.95
N GLU A 240 22.65 -23.33 -88.85
CA GLU A 240 24.04 -23.75 -88.68
C GLU A 240 24.19 -25.27 -88.73
N ILE A 241 23.31 -26.04 -88.07
CA ILE A 241 23.29 -27.51 -88.16
C ILE A 241 22.99 -27.97 -89.59
N GLU A 242 22.17 -27.26 -90.37
CA GLU A 242 22.03 -27.53 -91.81
C GLU A 242 23.28 -27.17 -92.61
N GLY A 243 23.95 -26.06 -92.31
CA GLY A 243 25.25 -25.71 -92.87
C GLY A 243 26.29 -26.80 -92.57
N TYR A 244 26.36 -27.27 -91.33
CA TYR A 244 27.20 -28.38 -90.90
C TYR A 244 26.76 -29.73 -91.49
N LYS A 245 25.48 -29.98 -91.76
CA LYS A 245 25.02 -31.17 -92.51
C LYS A 245 25.51 -31.10 -93.96
N LYS A 246 25.31 -29.98 -94.65
CA LYS A 246 25.79 -29.74 -96.03
C LYS A 246 27.33 -29.84 -96.11
N PHE A 247 28.03 -29.31 -95.11
CA PHE A 247 29.49 -29.49 -94.95
C PHE A 247 29.89 -30.93 -94.61
N CYS A 248 29.13 -31.64 -93.77
CA CYS A 248 29.35 -33.06 -93.48
C CYS A 248 29.07 -33.95 -94.70
N GLU A 249 28.14 -33.58 -95.57
CA GLU A 249 27.86 -34.26 -96.84
C GLU A 249 28.98 -33.99 -97.84
N PHE A 250 29.43 -32.74 -97.99
CA PHE A 250 30.65 -32.40 -98.72
C PHE A 250 31.86 -33.20 -98.20
N LYS A 251 32.11 -33.17 -96.88
CA LYS A 251 33.15 -33.97 -96.22
C LYS A 251 32.93 -35.48 -96.37
N ARG A 252 31.71 -35.99 -96.50
CA ARG A 252 31.44 -37.41 -96.83
C ARG A 252 31.82 -37.72 -98.28
N THR A 253 31.58 -36.83 -99.24
CA THR A 253 32.08 -37.03 -100.63
C THR A 253 33.60 -36.94 -100.72
N GLU A 254 34.22 -36.04 -99.97
CA GLU A 254 35.69 -35.95 -99.83
C GLU A 254 36.25 -37.18 -99.13
N THR A 255 35.61 -37.64 -98.05
CA THR A 255 35.97 -38.87 -97.33
C THR A 255 35.74 -40.10 -98.19
N TYR A 256 34.78 -40.11 -99.12
CA TYR A 256 34.59 -41.19 -100.09
C TYR A 256 35.71 -41.22 -101.14
N LYS A 257 36.20 -40.06 -101.60
CA LYS A 257 37.43 -39.96 -102.40
C LYS A 257 38.64 -40.48 -101.60
N LYS A 258 38.85 -39.96 -100.39
CA LYS A 258 39.88 -40.43 -99.44
C LYS A 258 39.76 -41.90 -99.07
N LYS A 259 38.55 -42.48 -99.09
CA LYS A 259 38.34 -43.92 -98.84
C LYS A 259 38.80 -44.78 -100.01
N LYS A 260 38.65 -44.32 -101.26
CA LYS A 260 39.25 -45.00 -102.43
C LYS A 260 40.79 -44.97 -102.37
N GLU A 261 41.38 -43.87 -101.89
CA GLU A 261 42.81 -43.77 -101.56
C GLU A 261 43.20 -44.68 -100.38
N LEU A 262 42.35 -44.76 -99.34
CA LEU A 262 42.59 -45.61 -98.18
C LEU A 262 42.47 -47.10 -98.52
N ASP A 263 41.52 -47.54 -99.34
CA ASP A 263 41.33 -48.93 -99.76
C ASP A 263 42.37 -49.38 -100.83
N THR A 264 43.17 -48.44 -101.36
CA THR A 264 44.43 -48.75 -102.07
C THR A 264 45.63 -48.85 -101.12
N LEU A 265 45.68 -48.06 -100.02
CA LEU A 265 46.69 -48.20 -98.96
C LEU A 265 46.47 -49.42 -98.05
N LYS A 266 45.22 -49.77 -97.73
CA LYS A 266 44.86 -50.86 -96.80
C LYS A 266 45.28 -52.23 -97.32
N ARG A 267 45.24 -52.42 -98.66
CA ARG A 267 45.82 -53.58 -99.35
C ARG A 267 47.34 -53.69 -99.18
N LYS A 268 48.06 -52.59 -98.93
CA LYS A 268 49.49 -52.62 -98.56
C LYS A 268 49.67 -52.99 -97.08
N VAL A 269 48.83 -52.42 -96.20
CA VAL A 269 48.90 -52.66 -94.73
C VAL A 269 48.56 -54.10 -94.35
N SER A 270 47.58 -54.76 -94.99
CA SER A 270 47.26 -56.16 -94.67
C SER A 270 48.46 -57.10 -94.81
N LYS A 271 49.29 -56.90 -95.84
CA LYS A 271 50.55 -57.66 -96.06
C LYS A 271 51.61 -57.46 -94.97
N MET A 272 51.44 -56.48 -94.10
CA MET A 272 52.41 -56.06 -93.08
C MET A 272 51.88 -56.24 -91.64
N LYS A 273 50.66 -56.78 -91.48
CA LYS A 273 50.06 -57.07 -90.17
C LYS A 273 50.11 -58.55 -89.82
N GLU A 274 50.10 -59.42 -90.83
CA GLU A 274 50.33 -60.87 -90.73
C GLU A 274 51.65 -61.14 -89.98
N THR A 275 52.74 -60.48 -90.41
CA THR A 275 54.11 -60.52 -89.84
C THR A 275 54.27 -59.96 -88.41
N VAL A 276 53.20 -59.50 -87.76
CA VAL A 276 53.23 -58.96 -86.39
C VAL A 276 52.46 -59.85 -85.40
N SER A 277 51.56 -60.69 -85.89
CA SER A 277 50.79 -61.65 -85.09
C SER A 277 51.71 -62.53 -84.24
N ASP A 278 52.68 -63.16 -84.90
CA ASP A 278 53.47 -64.28 -84.39
C ASP A 278 54.36 -63.89 -83.19
N ASN A 279 54.77 -62.62 -83.11
CA ASN A 279 55.68 -62.12 -82.07
C ASN A 279 55.01 -61.88 -80.71
N THR A 280 53.67 -61.79 -80.64
CA THR A 280 52.99 -61.22 -79.46
C THR A 280 52.67 -62.26 -78.39
N VAL A 281 52.54 -63.54 -78.77
CA VAL A 281 52.17 -64.64 -77.85
C VAL A 281 53.23 -64.88 -76.77
N VAL A 282 54.48 -64.51 -77.01
CA VAL A 282 55.63 -64.75 -76.11
C VAL A 282 55.59 -63.90 -74.82
N LEU A 283 54.77 -62.84 -74.76
CA LEU A 283 54.80 -61.86 -73.66
C LEU A 283 53.76 -62.08 -72.53
N SER A 284 52.80 -62.99 -72.68
CA SER A 284 51.77 -63.21 -71.65
C SER A 284 52.31 -63.82 -70.36
N ASP A 285 53.17 -64.83 -70.51
CA ASP A 285 53.38 -65.85 -69.46
C ASP A 285 54.21 -65.33 -68.27
N HIS A 286 55.00 -64.28 -68.48
CA HIS A 286 55.87 -63.67 -67.48
C HIS A 286 55.12 -62.92 -66.35
N ASN A 287 53.82 -62.60 -66.52
CA ASN A 287 53.09 -61.76 -65.57
C ASN A 287 52.46 -62.51 -64.39
N LEU A 288 52.37 -63.84 -64.43
CA LEU A 288 51.64 -64.61 -63.41
C LEU A 288 52.40 -64.78 -62.08
N GLU A 289 53.73 -64.61 -62.11
CA GLU A 289 54.62 -65.05 -61.03
C GLU A 289 54.73 -64.03 -59.88
N ILE A 290 54.56 -62.73 -60.19
CA ILE A 290 54.73 -61.60 -59.27
C ILE A 290 53.73 -61.63 -58.09
N ALA A 291 52.52 -62.16 -58.31
CA ALA A 291 51.41 -62.07 -57.37
C ALA A 291 51.61 -62.87 -56.05
N ARG A 292 52.57 -63.80 -55.98
CA ARG A 292 52.66 -64.77 -54.87
C ARG A 292 53.39 -64.30 -53.61
N LEU A 293 54.08 -63.16 -53.63
CA LEU A 293 54.99 -62.75 -52.56
C LEU A 293 54.35 -61.91 -51.43
N GLN A 294 53.16 -61.32 -51.67
CA GLN A 294 52.60 -60.27 -50.79
C GLN A 294 51.90 -60.78 -49.51
N GLU A 295 51.51 -62.05 -49.44
CA GLU A 295 50.72 -62.62 -48.33
C GLU A 295 51.49 -62.68 -46.99
N SER A 296 52.83 -62.76 -47.05
CA SER A 296 53.69 -63.21 -45.95
C SER A 296 53.91 -62.20 -44.80
N ILE A 297 53.59 -60.92 -45.01
CA ILE A 297 53.97 -59.83 -44.09
C ILE A 297 53.06 -59.77 -42.85
N ARG A 298 51.84 -60.30 -42.93
CA ARG A 298 50.72 -59.99 -42.04
C ARG A 298 50.70 -60.69 -40.67
N HIS A 299 51.74 -61.42 -40.30
CA HIS A 299 51.74 -62.28 -39.10
C HIS A 299 52.32 -61.60 -37.84
N TRP A 300 53.22 -60.61 -38.00
CA TRP A 300 54.07 -60.09 -36.91
C TRP A 300 53.39 -59.07 -35.97
N GLU A 301 52.13 -58.71 -36.19
CA GLU A 301 51.46 -57.63 -35.44
C GLU A 301 50.84 -58.09 -34.10
N GLN A 302 50.93 -59.39 -33.75
CA GLN A 302 50.11 -59.99 -32.69
C GLN A 302 50.78 -60.09 -31.30
N ASP A 303 52.11 -60.13 -31.21
CA ASP A 303 52.83 -60.49 -29.96
C ASP A 303 52.91 -59.37 -28.90
N LEU A 304 52.38 -58.17 -29.17
CA LEU A 304 52.67 -56.96 -28.40
C LEU A 304 51.80 -56.81 -27.12
N GLU A 305 50.65 -57.48 -27.04
CA GLU A 305 49.62 -57.23 -26.01
C GLU A 305 49.88 -57.91 -24.64
N GLU A 306 50.78 -58.91 -24.56
CA GLU A 306 50.96 -59.70 -23.32
C GLU A 306 51.60 -58.94 -22.14
N THR A 307 52.30 -57.83 -22.41
CA THR A 307 53.14 -57.11 -21.42
C THR A 307 52.37 -56.40 -20.28
N LYS A 308 51.04 -56.44 -20.33
CA LYS A 308 50.09 -55.60 -19.57
C LYS A 308 49.83 -56.02 -18.11
N ASN A 309 50.19 -57.25 -17.72
CA ASN A 309 49.62 -57.94 -16.55
C ASN A 309 50.36 -57.78 -15.20
N SER A 310 51.43 -56.99 -15.11
CA SER A 310 52.41 -57.06 -14.00
C SER A 310 52.11 -56.20 -12.75
N CYS A 311 51.18 -55.23 -12.80
CA CYS A 311 51.10 -54.15 -11.80
C CYS A 311 50.31 -54.44 -10.50
N LYS A 312 49.94 -55.69 -10.17
CA LYS A 312 48.89 -56.01 -9.18
C LYS A 312 49.33 -56.29 -7.72
N VAL A 313 50.59 -56.07 -7.33
CA VAL A 313 51.21 -56.69 -6.13
C VAL A 313 51.54 -55.70 -4.99
N LEU A 314 50.95 -54.49 -4.96
CA LEU A 314 51.38 -53.40 -4.06
C LEU A 314 50.44 -53.03 -2.89
N GLU A 315 49.25 -53.60 -2.77
CA GLU A 315 48.23 -53.09 -1.81
C GLU A 315 48.30 -53.66 -0.37
N ASP A 316 48.79 -54.88 -0.15
CA ASP A 316 48.52 -55.65 1.08
C ASP A 316 49.26 -55.25 2.39
N LYS A 317 50.00 -54.13 2.44
CA LYS A 317 50.99 -53.88 3.51
C LYS A 317 50.53 -53.06 4.73
N ILE A 318 49.29 -52.57 4.79
CA ILE A 318 48.89 -51.52 5.75
C ILE A 318 48.27 -52.05 7.07
N GLN A 319 47.74 -53.27 7.10
CA GLN A 319 46.73 -53.71 8.09
C GLN A 319 47.25 -54.09 9.51
N PHE A 320 48.52 -53.84 9.86
CA PHE A 320 49.18 -54.51 11.01
C PHE A 320 49.04 -53.82 12.40
N PHE A 321 48.83 -52.50 12.49
CA PHE A 321 49.28 -51.72 13.66
C PHE A 321 48.26 -51.39 14.79
N VAL A 322 47.02 -51.88 14.76
CA VAL A 322 45.93 -51.30 15.57
C VAL A 322 45.67 -51.99 16.94
N THR A 323 46.13 -53.23 17.14
CA THR A 323 45.44 -54.21 18.02
C THR A 323 45.90 -54.31 19.49
N THR A 324 46.36 -53.24 20.17
CA THR A 324 47.25 -53.40 21.35
C THR A 324 46.96 -52.59 22.64
N LYS A 325 45.72 -52.13 22.92
CA LYS A 325 45.45 -51.14 24.00
C LYS A 325 44.53 -51.54 25.18
N GLU A 326 44.13 -52.81 25.32
CA GLU A 326 42.83 -53.16 25.93
C GLU A 326 42.85 -53.90 27.30
N LYS A 327 43.77 -53.62 28.25
CA LYS A 327 43.80 -54.32 29.57
C LYS A 327 44.41 -53.51 30.75
N LEU A 328 43.61 -53.03 31.72
CA LEU A 328 44.03 -52.71 33.13
C LEU A 328 42.83 -52.31 34.05
N GLU A 329 42.57 -53.03 35.16
CA GLU A 329 41.49 -52.73 36.16
C GLU A 329 41.74 -53.45 37.54
N ASP A 330 40.95 -53.15 38.61
CA ASP A 330 40.82 -53.78 39.99
C ASP A 330 41.59 -53.25 41.27
N SER A 331 40.87 -53.02 42.41
CA SER A 331 41.20 -53.27 43.87
C SER A 331 40.39 -52.44 44.95
N SER A 332 40.25 -52.91 46.22
CA SER A 332 39.38 -52.34 47.33
C SER A 332 39.80 -52.81 48.77
N GLY A 333 39.24 -52.48 49.98
CA GLY A 333 38.17 -51.57 50.51
C GLY A 333 37.61 -52.01 51.93
N ILE A 334 37.46 -51.15 52.97
CA ILE A 334 37.20 -51.57 54.41
C ILE A 334 36.47 -50.54 55.35
N GLU A 335 35.21 -50.74 55.85
CA GLU A 335 34.59 -50.00 57.02
C GLU A 335 33.33 -50.71 57.65
N LYS A 336 33.21 -50.96 58.99
CA LYS A 336 31.92 -51.47 59.63
C LYS A 336 31.71 -51.55 61.19
N GLY A 337 32.32 -50.73 62.06
CA GLY A 337 32.57 -51.13 63.48
C GLY A 337 31.63 -50.79 64.69
N GLU A 338 31.02 -49.60 64.83
CA GLU A 338 31.06 -48.91 66.15
C GLU A 338 29.84 -48.91 67.11
N PHE A 339 28.64 -49.35 66.72
CA PHE A 339 27.38 -48.77 67.29
C PHE A 339 26.87 -49.17 68.70
N LEU A 340 27.56 -50.01 69.50
CA LEU A 340 26.89 -50.84 70.53
C LEU A 340 26.74 -50.33 72.00
N GLN A 341 27.21 -49.14 72.38
CA GLN A 341 27.52 -48.86 73.82
C GLN A 341 26.52 -47.98 74.64
N LYS A 342 25.48 -47.38 74.06
CA LYS A 342 24.91 -46.10 74.57
C LYS A 342 23.75 -46.10 75.61
N ILE A 343 23.22 -47.24 76.07
CA ILE A 343 21.82 -47.31 76.57
C ILE A 343 21.58 -47.10 78.10
N LYS A 344 22.60 -47.12 78.97
CA LYS A 344 22.43 -47.60 80.38
C LYS A 344 22.14 -46.58 81.52
N GLN A 345 21.72 -45.32 81.29
CA GLN A 345 21.87 -44.23 82.31
C GLN A 345 20.61 -43.53 82.91
N MET A 346 19.37 -43.86 82.54
CA MET A 346 18.23 -42.92 82.70
C MET A 346 17.38 -42.95 84.01
N ALA A 347 17.59 -43.85 84.97
CA ALA A 347 16.50 -44.31 85.85
C ALA A 347 16.19 -43.52 87.16
N GLU A 348 17.14 -42.80 87.77
CA GLU A 348 17.15 -42.66 89.25
C GLU A 348 16.44 -41.41 89.86
N LYS A 349 15.99 -40.44 89.06
CA LYS A 349 15.70 -39.07 89.56
C LYS A 349 14.37 -38.82 90.31
N LEU A 350 13.51 -39.83 90.51
CA LEU A 350 12.06 -39.60 90.64
C LEU A 350 11.50 -39.37 92.07
N HIS A 351 12.22 -39.70 93.15
CA HIS A 351 11.59 -39.95 94.46
C HIS A 351 11.27 -38.72 95.35
N LYS A 352 11.98 -37.59 95.20
CA LYS A 352 12.09 -36.56 96.26
C LYS A 352 10.82 -35.75 96.57
N ASN A 353 9.87 -35.64 95.64
CA ASN A 353 8.87 -34.56 95.58
C ASN A 353 7.62 -34.72 96.47
N ARG A 354 7.61 -35.56 97.51
CA ARG A 354 6.36 -35.94 98.23
C ARG A 354 6.08 -35.21 99.55
N LEU A 355 7.10 -34.68 100.24
CA LEU A 355 6.95 -34.21 101.63
C LEU A 355 6.36 -32.79 101.77
N GLU A 356 6.60 -31.92 100.79
CA GLU A 356 6.30 -30.49 100.83
C GLU A 356 4.79 -30.16 100.81
N ASN A 357 3.93 -31.17 100.61
CA ASN A 357 2.51 -31.01 100.28
C ASN A 357 1.60 -30.80 101.51
N LYS A 358 1.99 -31.28 102.71
CA LYS A 358 1.09 -31.26 103.89
C LYS A 358 0.90 -29.85 104.44
N ASP A 359 2.01 -29.13 104.58
CA ASP A 359 2.04 -27.80 105.16
C ASP A 359 1.24 -26.80 104.32
N LEU A 360 0.93 -27.11 103.06
CA LEU A 360 0.21 -26.26 102.09
C LEU A 360 -1.31 -26.16 102.30
N ARG A 361 -1.95 -27.28 102.66
CA ARG A 361 -3.40 -27.56 102.49
C ARG A 361 -4.35 -26.60 103.17
N GLU A 362 -3.83 -26.18 104.33
CA GLU A 362 -4.28 -24.79 106.77
C GLU A 362 -5.22 -23.52 107.06
N LYS A 363 -4.68 -22.47 107.66
CA LYS A 363 -3.56 -21.65 107.17
C LYS A 363 -4.07 -20.66 106.05
N LEU A 364 -4.84 -21.07 105.02
CA LEU A 364 -5.60 -20.22 104.03
C LEU A 364 -7.08 -20.09 104.26
N ARG A 365 -7.65 -20.77 105.26
CA ARG A 365 -9.02 -20.44 105.64
C ARG A 365 -9.15 -18.91 105.89
N THR A 366 -8.01 -18.26 106.20
CA THR A 366 -7.68 -16.84 106.02
C THR A 366 -7.88 -16.29 104.59
N LEU A 367 -7.07 -16.66 103.57
CA LEU A 367 -7.21 -16.12 102.21
C LEU A 367 -8.58 -16.42 101.60
N THR A 368 -9.22 -17.58 101.83
CA THR A 368 -10.60 -17.82 101.36
C THR A 368 -11.60 -16.77 101.89
N ARG A 369 -11.36 -16.20 103.08
CA ARG A 369 -12.19 -15.11 103.64
C ARG A 369 -11.85 -13.75 103.03
N GLN A 370 -10.57 -13.45 102.77
CA GLN A 370 -10.15 -12.22 102.07
C GLN A 370 -10.62 -12.23 100.61
N TYR A 371 -10.41 -13.35 99.91
CA TYR A 371 -10.87 -13.63 98.54
C TYR A 371 -12.37 -13.40 98.37
N LYS A 372 -13.21 -13.72 99.37
CA LYS A 372 -14.66 -13.42 99.32
C LYS A 372 -15.00 -11.93 99.39
N ILE A 373 -14.17 -11.10 100.01
CA ILE A 373 -14.38 -9.64 100.02
C ILE A 373 -13.92 -9.08 98.68
N VAL A 374 -12.71 -9.45 98.25
CA VAL A 374 -12.12 -9.07 96.95
C VAL A 374 -13.06 -9.41 95.79
N LEU A 375 -13.59 -10.64 95.72
CA LEU A 375 -14.60 -11.05 94.73
C LEU A 375 -15.78 -10.06 94.64
N SER A 376 -16.30 -9.58 95.78
CA SER A 376 -17.47 -8.69 95.81
C SER A 376 -17.19 -7.23 95.40
N GLU A 377 -15.91 -6.88 95.27
CA GLU A 377 -15.41 -5.62 94.74
C GLU A 377 -14.99 -5.80 93.27
N GLU A 378 -14.35 -6.92 92.94
CA GLU A 378 -14.08 -7.39 91.58
C GLU A 378 -15.36 -7.51 90.76
N ASP A 379 -16.45 -8.09 91.28
CA ASP A 379 -17.75 -8.18 90.59
C ASP A 379 -18.30 -6.78 90.22
N LYS A 380 -18.17 -5.80 91.12
CA LYS A 380 -18.64 -4.41 90.88
C LYS A 380 -17.77 -3.71 89.84
N LEU A 381 -16.44 -3.87 89.94
CA LEU A 381 -15.49 -3.36 88.97
C LEU A 381 -15.64 -4.05 87.61
N PHE A 382 -15.95 -5.35 87.59
CA PHE A 382 -16.23 -6.15 86.39
C PHE A 382 -17.49 -5.64 85.69
N MET A 383 -18.59 -5.40 86.43
CA MET A 383 -19.82 -4.84 85.83
C MET A 383 -19.64 -3.40 85.31
N GLN A 384 -18.76 -2.59 85.89
CA GLN A 384 -18.39 -1.29 85.32
C GLN A 384 -17.48 -1.45 84.08
N LYS A 385 -16.47 -2.32 84.16
CA LYS A 385 -15.55 -2.65 83.07
C LYS A 385 -16.29 -3.24 81.87
N GLN A 386 -17.32 -4.05 82.08
CA GLN A 386 -18.17 -4.62 81.02
C GLN A 386 -18.94 -3.52 80.29
N LYS A 387 -19.55 -2.56 81.00
CA LYS A 387 -20.22 -1.41 80.35
C LYS A 387 -19.25 -0.58 79.49
N ILE A 388 -18.07 -0.27 80.04
CA ILE A 388 -17.01 0.44 79.32
C ILE A 388 -16.50 -0.38 78.12
N TYR A 389 -16.46 -1.71 78.24
CA TYR A 389 -16.10 -2.62 77.17
C TYR A 389 -17.17 -2.67 76.06
N ASP A 390 -18.45 -2.74 76.42
CA ASP A 390 -19.58 -2.75 75.47
C ASP A 390 -19.70 -1.42 74.71
N GLU A 391 -19.36 -0.30 75.36
CA GLU A 391 -19.28 1.02 74.72
C GLU A 391 -18.04 1.15 73.83
N ASN A 392 -16.88 0.65 74.27
CA ASN A 392 -15.68 0.54 73.41
C ASN A 392 -15.92 -0.38 72.21
N GLN A 393 -16.64 -1.49 72.36
CA GLN A 393 -17.02 -2.39 71.26
C GLN A 393 -17.87 -1.66 70.20
N LYS A 394 -18.86 -0.86 70.64
CA LYS A 394 -19.66 -0.01 69.73
C LYS A 394 -18.84 1.07 69.03
N GLN A 395 -17.92 1.73 69.76
CA GLN A 395 -17.01 2.72 69.18
C GLN A 395 -16.04 2.08 68.18
N LEU A 396 -15.46 0.92 68.52
CA LEU A 396 -14.56 0.16 67.65
C LEU A 396 -15.27 -0.30 66.37
N ALA A 397 -16.48 -0.85 66.47
CA ALA A 397 -17.28 -1.23 65.31
C ALA A 397 -17.59 -0.02 64.40
N PHE A 398 -17.88 1.15 64.96
CA PHE A 398 -18.06 2.39 64.21
C PHE A 398 -16.76 2.87 63.56
N ILE A 399 -15.63 2.81 64.28
CA ILE A 399 -14.30 3.12 63.75
C ILE A 399 -13.98 2.19 62.57
N THR A 400 -14.09 0.88 62.72
CA THR A 400 -13.88 -0.09 61.64
C THR A 400 -14.82 0.15 60.45
N GLN A 401 -16.07 0.54 60.67
CA GLN A 401 -16.97 0.94 59.58
C GLN A 401 -16.43 2.17 58.83
N LYS A 402 -15.92 3.19 59.54
CA LYS A 402 -15.30 4.38 58.91
C LYS A 402 -13.96 4.07 58.24
N GLU A 403 -13.14 3.18 58.81
CA GLU A 403 -11.89 2.70 58.21
C GLU A 403 -12.15 1.93 56.92
N ASN A 404 -13.21 1.13 56.86
CA ASN A 404 -13.65 0.47 55.63
C ASN A 404 -14.07 1.49 54.56
N PHE A 405 -14.87 2.51 54.92
CA PHE A 405 -15.22 3.59 53.99
C PHE A 405 -14.01 4.42 53.52
N LEU A 406 -13.03 4.67 54.41
CA LEU A 406 -11.78 5.35 54.06
C LEU A 406 -10.88 4.48 53.18
N SER A 407 -10.88 3.16 53.39
CA SER A 407 -10.12 2.21 52.58
C SER A 407 -10.72 2.06 51.18
N GLN A 408 -12.04 1.98 51.07
CA GLN A 408 -12.73 2.06 49.77
C GLN A 408 -12.38 3.37 49.04
N ARG A 409 -12.49 4.52 49.72
CA ARG A 409 -12.10 5.82 49.12
C ARG A 409 -10.63 5.88 48.69
N LYS A 410 -9.70 5.26 49.42
CA LYS A 410 -8.29 5.16 48.99
C LYS A 410 -8.14 4.34 47.71
N VAL A 411 -8.88 3.24 47.57
CA VAL A 411 -8.93 2.43 46.33
C VAL A 411 -9.56 3.23 45.19
N ASP A 412 -10.69 3.90 45.42
CA ASP A 412 -11.37 4.72 44.41
C ASP A 412 -10.48 5.87 43.91
N ILE A 413 -9.76 6.55 44.82
CA ILE A 413 -8.79 7.60 44.49
C ILE A 413 -7.64 7.02 43.65
N LYS A 414 -7.03 5.91 44.08
CA LYS A 414 -5.94 5.26 43.34
C LYS A 414 -6.37 4.81 41.94
N ASN A 415 -7.59 4.29 41.80
CA ASN A 415 -8.17 3.92 40.50
C ASN A 415 -8.37 5.15 39.60
N MET A 416 -8.77 6.30 40.16
CA MET A 416 -8.87 7.57 39.42
C MET A 416 -7.50 8.13 39.03
N GLU A 417 -6.49 8.02 39.90
CA GLU A 417 -5.10 8.42 39.62
C GLU A 417 -4.50 7.56 38.49
N GLU A 418 -4.68 6.24 38.52
CA GLU A 418 -4.29 5.32 37.44
C GLU A 418 -5.07 5.59 36.15
N GLY A 419 -6.35 5.93 36.24
CA GLY A 419 -7.16 6.43 35.13
C GLY A 419 -6.62 7.72 34.50
N LEU A 420 -6.14 8.66 35.31
CA LEU A 420 -5.51 9.90 34.83
C LEU A 420 -4.13 9.65 34.19
N VAL A 421 -3.32 8.76 34.77
CA VAL A 421 -2.01 8.37 34.20
C VAL A 421 -2.20 7.67 32.85
N THR A 422 -3.08 6.69 32.77
CA THR A 422 -3.37 5.97 31.51
C THR A 422 -3.96 6.90 30.44
N LEU A 423 -4.87 7.82 30.80
CA LEU A 423 -5.39 8.84 29.89
C LEU A 423 -4.30 9.81 29.40
N HIS A 424 -3.39 10.23 30.29
CA HIS A 424 -2.26 11.09 29.94
C HIS A 424 -1.29 10.39 28.97
N ASP A 425 -1.00 9.11 29.18
CA ASP A 425 -0.10 8.35 28.31
C ASP A 425 -0.75 7.93 26.99
N LEU A 426 -2.06 7.68 26.95
CA LEU A 426 -2.82 7.58 25.70
C LEU A 426 -2.77 8.91 24.91
N HIS A 427 -2.91 10.04 25.58
CA HIS A 427 -2.77 11.36 24.96
C HIS A 427 -1.33 11.64 24.48
N ARG A 428 -0.31 11.21 25.24
CA ARG A 428 1.11 11.27 24.86
C ARG A 428 1.38 10.40 23.63
N ALA A 429 0.94 9.15 23.63
CA ALA A 429 1.05 8.22 22.51
C ALA A 429 0.40 8.79 21.25
N THR A 430 -0.85 9.26 21.36
CA THR A 430 -1.62 9.93 20.28
C THR A 430 -0.85 11.13 19.71
N LYS A 431 -0.30 12.00 20.57
CA LYS A 431 0.59 13.11 20.14
C LYS A 431 1.83 12.62 19.39
N THR A 432 2.44 11.49 19.78
CA THR A 432 3.57 10.92 19.00
C THR A 432 3.15 10.31 17.67
N VAL A 433 1.96 9.71 17.57
CA VAL A 433 1.41 9.19 16.31
C VAL A 433 1.15 10.34 15.34
N TYR A 434 0.48 11.42 15.76
CA TYR A 434 0.28 12.59 14.91
C TYR A 434 1.61 13.24 14.49
N ARG A 435 2.61 13.35 15.39
CA ARG A 435 3.95 13.83 15.02
C ARG A 435 4.64 12.95 13.96
N LYS A 436 4.51 11.62 14.05
CA LYS A 436 5.01 10.69 13.02
C LYS A 436 4.27 10.87 11.69
N GLN A 437 2.95 10.97 11.70
CA GLN A 437 2.14 11.21 10.50
C GLN A 437 2.48 12.55 9.83
N ILE A 438 2.58 13.64 10.59
CA ILE A 438 3.00 14.97 10.10
C ILE A 438 4.38 14.89 9.44
N LYS A 439 5.34 14.17 10.05
CA LYS A 439 6.66 13.98 9.43
C LYS A 439 6.55 13.21 8.10
N ILE A 440 5.83 12.09 8.06
CA ILE A 440 5.64 11.29 6.83
C ILE A 440 4.99 12.13 5.72
N LEU A 441 4.00 12.97 6.06
CA LEU A 441 3.35 13.89 5.12
C LEU A 441 4.31 14.99 4.63
N SER A 442 5.18 15.51 5.50
CA SER A 442 6.22 16.48 5.13
C SER A 442 7.27 15.84 4.21
N ASP A 443 7.74 14.63 4.52
CA ASP A 443 8.69 13.86 3.71
C ASP A 443 8.08 13.48 2.34
N ASN A 444 6.76 13.21 2.29
CA ASN A 444 6.01 12.99 1.04
C ASN A 444 5.89 14.28 0.21
N LEU A 445 5.51 15.40 0.84
CA LEU A 445 5.38 16.69 0.17
C LEU A 445 6.73 17.12 -0.45
N GLU A 446 7.84 16.90 0.25
CA GLU A 446 9.17 17.22 -0.27
C GLU A 446 9.57 16.30 -1.44
N ARG A 447 9.27 14.99 -1.38
CA ARG A 447 9.42 14.09 -2.53
C ARG A 447 8.59 14.54 -3.73
N GLU A 448 7.36 15.03 -3.54
CA GLU A 448 6.53 15.53 -4.64
C GLU A 448 7.01 16.86 -5.21
N LYS A 449 7.55 17.79 -4.40
CA LYS A 449 8.25 18.98 -4.92
C LYS A 449 9.42 18.58 -5.83
N GLN A 450 10.24 17.63 -5.39
CA GLN A 450 11.40 17.15 -6.16
C GLN A 450 10.96 16.47 -7.47
N ARG A 451 9.92 15.63 -7.42
CA ARG A 451 9.28 15.03 -8.62
C ARG A 451 8.72 16.11 -9.56
N CYS A 452 8.09 17.15 -9.03
CA CYS A 452 7.57 18.27 -9.80
C CYS A 452 8.70 19.02 -10.52
N ILE A 453 9.79 19.38 -9.82
CA ILE A 453 10.97 20.05 -10.40
C ILE A 453 11.61 19.19 -11.51
N ILE A 454 11.80 17.89 -11.29
CA ILE A 454 12.32 16.96 -12.31
C ILE A 454 11.39 16.89 -13.52
N THR A 455 10.07 16.91 -13.31
CA THR A 455 9.07 16.86 -14.38
C THR A 455 9.03 18.16 -15.17
N GLN A 456 9.07 19.32 -14.51
CA GLN A 456 9.20 20.64 -15.15
C GLN A 456 10.49 20.73 -15.97
N TRP A 457 11.62 20.23 -15.45
CA TRP A 457 12.89 20.19 -16.19
C TRP A 457 12.81 19.28 -17.43
N LYS A 458 12.19 18.10 -17.32
CA LYS A 458 11.92 17.22 -18.47
C LYS A 458 11.05 17.92 -19.53
N VAL A 459 9.97 18.58 -19.11
CA VAL A 459 9.08 19.36 -19.99
C VAL A 459 9.84 20.48 -20.68
N ALA A 460 10.63 21.28 -19.95
CA ALA A 460 11.46 22.35 -20.54
C ALA A 460 12.51 21.82 -21.54
N CYS A 461 13.09 20.64 -21.28
CA CYS A 461 14.00 19.98 -22.22
C CYS A 461 13.28 19.50 -23.49
N LEU A 462 12.08 18.92 -23.36
CA LEU A 462 11.23 18.52 -24.49
C LEU A 462 10.77 19.74 -25.31
N GLN A 463 10.36 20.82 -24.66
CA GLN A 463 10.03 22.10 -25.32
C GLN A 463 11.22 22.66 -26.10
N LYS A 464 12.44 22.63 -25.53
CA LYS A 464 13.67 23.02 -26.26
C LYS A 464 13.97 22.12 -27.46
N LYS A 465 13.76 20.80 -27.36
CA LYS A 465 13.87 19.88 -28.51
C LYS A 465 12.82 20.20 -29.59
N HIS A 466 11.56 20.36 -29.19
CA HIS A 466 10.45 20.68 -30.08
C HIS A 466 10.62 22.04 -30.80
N ALA A 467 11.15 23.06 -30.11
CA ALA A 467 11.45 24.35 -30.72
C ALA A 467 12.55 24.25 -31.80
N ARG A 468 13.58 23.42 -31.58
CA ARG A 468 14.61 23.12 -32.60
C ARG A 468 14.02 22.38 -33.80
N TRP A 469 13.19 21.37 -33.56
CA TRP A 469 12.46 20.64 -34.61
C TRP A 469 11.55 21.58 -35.43
N ARG A 470 10.76 22.43 -34.77
CA ARG A 470 9.92 23.44 -35.45
C ARG A 470 10.76 24.40 -36.29
N LYS A 471 11.92 24.86 -35.82
CA LYS A 471 12.83 25.71 -36.62
C LYS A 471 13.37 24.95 -37.83
N LYS A 472 13.79 23.69 -37.66
CA LYS A 472 14.28 22.85 -38.77
C LYS A 472 13.19 22.65 -39.83
N LEU A 473 12.00 22.20 -39.42
CA LEU A 473 10.85 22.00 -40.31
C LEU A 473 10.48 23.29 -41.06
N LYS A 474 10.52 24.45 -40.40
CA LYS A 474 10.25 25.73 -41.06
C LYS A 474 11.23 26.01 -42.20
N ILE A 475 12.53 25.80 -41.97
CA ILE A 475 13.57 25.95 -43.00
C ILE A 475 13.35 24.94 -44.14
N GLU A 476 13.06 23.67 -43.83
CA GLU A 476 12.77 22.65 -44.84
C GLU A 476 11.52 23.00 -45.67
N THR A 477 10.48 23.57 -45.08
CA THR A 477 9.30 24.05 -45.83
C THR A 477 9.58 25.30 -46.65
N GLU A 478 10.47 26.18 -46.20
CA GLU A 478 10.90 27.37 -46.96
C GLU A 478 11.73 26.95 -48.18
N GLU A 479 12.71 26.05 -48.00
CA GLU A 479 13.47 25.47 -49.12
C GLU A 479 12.59 24.73 -50.14
N ILE A 480 11.54 24.04 -49.71
CA ILE A 480 10.60 23.37 -50.62
C ILE A 480 9.74 24.41 -51.35
N LEU A 481 9.28 25.45 -50.66
CA LEU A 481 8.50 26.53 -51.27
C LEU A 481 9.32 27.26 -52.34
N ASP A 482 10.58 27.57 -52.07
CA ASP A 482 11.49 28.22 -53.02
C ASP A 482 11.72 27.34 -54.27
N LYS A 483 11.93 26.02 -54.07
CA LYS A 483 12.06 25.04 -55.17
C LYS A 483 10.78 24.93 -56.00
N VAL A 484 9.60 24.98 -55.37
CA VAL A 484 8.30 24.99 -56.07
C VAL A 484 8.11 26.29 -56.85
N GLN A 485 8.44 27.45 -56.27
CA GLN A 485 8.36 28.74 -56.97
C GLN A 485 9.30 28.79 -58.18
N ALA A 486 10.55 28.34 -58.05
CA ALA A 486 11.49 28.25 -59.17
C ALA A 486 11.00 27.29 -60.27
N SER A 487 10.36 26.18 -59.89
CA SER A 487 9.78 25.21 -60.84
C SER A 487 8.56 25.79 -61.57
N GLU A 488 7.69 26.52 -60.88
CA GLU A 488 6.57 27.23 -61.48
C GLU A 488 7.01 28.36 -62.40
N LEU A 489 8.06 29.10 -62.04
CA LEU A 489 8.65 30.15 -62.88
C LEU A 489 9.25 29.53 -64.16
N ARG A 490 9.97 28.41 -64.05
CA ARG A 490 10.45 27.66 -65.22
C ARG A 490 9.29 27.07 -66.06
N ARG A 491 8.18 26.69 -65.44
CA ARG A 491 6.96 26.24 -66.14
C ARG A 491 6.32 27.37 -66.95
N THR A 492 6.30 28.61 -66.43
CA THR A 492 5.76 29.75 -67.19
C THR A 492 6.70 30.20 -68.32
N GLU A 493 8.02 30.14 -68.13
CA GLU A 493 9.01 30.33 -69.22
C GLU A 493 8.78 29.33 -70.37
N LEU A 494 8.66 28.03 -70.05
CA LEU A 494 8.47 26.98 -71.06
C LEU A 494 7.12 27.10 -71.78
N LEU A 495 6.06 27.55 -71.10
CA LEU A 495 4.78 27.85 -71.75
C LEU A 495 4.87 29.06 -72.68
N GLN A 496 5.62 30.10 -72.31
CA GLN A 496 5.89 31.23 -73.21
C GLN A 496 6.68 30.78 -74.44
N GLU A 497 7.76 30.02 -74.28
CA GLU A 497 8.53 29.46 -75.40
C GLU A 497 7.65 28.59 -76.31
N THR A 498 6.82 27.70 -75.73
CA THR A 498 5.88 26.87 -76.50
C THR A 498 4.92 27.72 -77.33
N SER A 499 4.36 28.79 -76.75
CA SER A 499 3.45 29.71 -77.47
C SER A 499 4.13 30.56 -78.55
N VAL A 500 5.47 30.68 -78.54
CA VAL A 500 6.25 31.29 -79.62
C VAL A 500 6.50 30.25 -80.72
N ARG A 501 6.93 29.03 -80.37
CA ARG A 501 7.11 27.92 -81.34
C ARG A 501 5.82 27.56 -82.06
N GLU A 502 4.69 27.58 -81.38
CA GLU A 502 3.37 27.34 -81.98
C GLU A 502 3.05 28.39 -83.06
N LYS A 503 3.39 29.66 -82.83
CA LYS A 503 3.23 30.73 -83.83
C LYS A 503 4.16 30.54 -85.03
N GLU A 504 5.45 30.30 -84.78
CA GLU A 504 6.44 29.97 -85.83
C GLU A 504 5.93 28.80 -86.71
N ILE A 505 5.36 27.75 -86.11
CA ILE A 505 4.77 26.62 -86.82
C ILE A 505 3.55 27.06 -87.66
N THR A 506 2.64 27.89 -87.12
CA THR A 506 1.50 28.40 -87.92
C THR A 506 1.93 29.30 -89.07
N GLU A 507 2.99 30.08 -88.91
CA GLU A 507 3.58 30.91 -89.97
C GLU A 507 4.22 30.03 -91.06
N PHE A 508 4.96 28.98 -90.69
CA PHE A 508 5.49 28.01 -91.66
C PHE A 508 4.39 27.23 -92.40
N LEU A 509 3.28 26.89 -91.73
CA LEU A 509 2.14 26.24 -92.40
C LEU A 509 1.50 27.15 -93.45
N ALA A 510 1.30 28.44 -93.13
CA ALA A 510 0.78 29.42 -94.10
C ALA A 510 1.74 29.64 -95.28
N GLU A 511 3.05 29.66 -95.04
CA GLU A 511 4.08 29.73 -96.09
C GLU A 511 4.03 28.50 -97.02
N ILE A 512 3.90 27.29 -96.46
CA ILE A 512 3.74 26.05 -97.21
C ILE A 512 2.45 26.07 -98.04
N GLU A 513 1.32 26.51 -97.48
CA GLU A 513 0.07 26.64 -98.22
C GLU A 513 0.23 27.58 -99.43
N ARG A 514 0.88 28.75 -99.25
CA ARG A 514 1.14 29.68 -100.36
C ARG A 514 2.00 29.04 -101.45
N VAL A 515 3.10 28.38 -101.09
CA VAL A 515 4.01 27.72 -102.05
C VAL A 515 3.32 26.56 -102.79
N THR A 516 2.46 25.78 -102.13
CA THR A 516 1.69 24.72 -102.83
C THR A 516 0.64 25.28 -103.79
N LEU A 517 0.16 26.51 -103.58
CA LEU A 517 -0.77 27.21 -104.47
C LEU A 517 -0.02 27.80 -105.67
N GLU A 518 1.16 28.41 -105.45
CA GLU A 518 2.08 28.85 -106.50
C GLU A 518 2.49 27.70 -107.43
N LEU A 519 2.86 26.54 -106.85
CA LEU A 519 3.29 25.36 -107.60
C LEU A 519 2.19 24.83 -108.54
N LYS A 520 0.95 24.72 -108.06
CA LYS A 520 -0.21 24.33 -108.89
C LYS A 520 -0.43 25.28 -110.07
N GLN A 521 -0.22 26.59 -109.88
CA GLN A 521 -0.34 27.55 -110.98
C GLN A 521 0.76 27.39 -112.04
N GLU A 522 1.98 26.97 -111.68
CA GLU A 522 3.00 26.63 -112.68
C GLU A 522 2.75 25.27 -113.35
N GLU A 523 2.20 24.27 -112.64
CA GLU A 523 1.75 23.01 -113.26
C GLU A 523 0.70 23.27 -114.36
N GLU A 524 -0.32 24.10 -114.09
CA GLU A 524 -1.32 24.49 -115.09
C GLU A 524 -0.69 25.21 -116.29
N LYS A 525 0.24 26.14 -116.06
CA LYS A 525 0.99 26.85 -117.12
C LYS A 525 1.88 25.89 -117.93
N PHE A 526 2.43 24.85 -117.30
CA PHE A 526 3.23 23.82 -117.97
C PHE A 526 2.36 22.95 -118.89
N ILE A 527 1.22 22.46 -118.40
CA ILE A 527 0.25 21.67 -119.18
C ILE A 527 -0.26 22.47 -120.39
N ILE A 528 -0.41 23.79 -120.28
CA ILE A 528 -0.78 24.68 -121.40
C ILE A 528 0.35 24.79 -122.44
N LYS A 529 1.63 24.77 -122.04
CA LYS A 529 2.78 24.78 -122.96
C LYS A 529 2.92 23.43 -123.68
N GLU A 530 2.83 22.33 -122.95
CA GLU A 530 2.90 20.96 -123.48
C GLU A 530 1.84 20.72 -124.58
N LYS A 531 0.59 21.12 -124.33
CA LYS A 531 -0.50 20.99 -125.31
C LYS A 531 -0.27 21.77 -126.62
N LYS A 532 0.51 22.85 -126.61
CA LYS A 532 0.90 23.58 -127.83
C LYS A 532 1.97 22.84 -128.62
N LEU A 533 3.01 22.35 -127.95
CA LEU A 533 4.07 21.55 -128.57
C LEU A 533 3.51 20.28 -129.26
N ILE A 534 2.52 19.63 -128.65
CA ILE A 534 1.82 18.48 -129.25
C ILE A 534 1.05 18.88 -130.53
N GLN A 535 0.44 20.07 -130.57
CA GLN A 535 -0.23 20.58 -131.78
C GLN A 535 0.78 20.88 -132.89
N GLU A 536 1.90 21.54 -132.58
CA GLU A 536 2.98 21.85 -133.53
C GLU A 536 3.57 20.57 -134.16
N LEU A 537 3.88 19.54 -133.35
CA LEU A 537 4.34 18.24 -133.84
C LEU A 537 3.35 17.62 -134.86
N SER A 538 2.05 17.71 -134.58
CA SER A 538 1.00 17.21 -135.49
C SER A 538 0.92 17.96 -136.83
N GLU A 539 1.52 19.14 -136.97
CA GLU A 539 1.65 19.83 -138.25
C GLU A 539 2.86 19.34 -139.06
N TYR A 540 3.99 19.10 -138.40
CA TYR A 540 5.19 18.56 -139.06
C TYR A 540 4.95 17.17 -139.63
N GLU A 541 4.24 16.31 -138.88
CA GLU A 541 3.88 14.96 -139.31
C GLU A 541 3.06 14.96 -140.62
N LYS A 542 2.12 15.90 -140.77
CA LYS A 542 1.32 16.10 -141.99
C LYS A 542 2.14 16.61 -143.20
N ARG A 543 3.29 17.27 -142.96
CA ARG A 543 4.22 17.69 -144.03
C ARG A 543 5.04 16.49 -144.52
N PHE A 544 5.53 15.65 -143.60
CA PHE A 544 6.35 14.47 -143.92
C PHE A 544 5.64 13.47 -144.86
N VAL A 545 4.34 13.24 -144.65
CA VAL A 545 3.52 12.36 -145.49
C VAL A 545 3.40 12.85 -146.94
N LYS A 546 3.44 14.18 -147.19
CA LYS A 546 3.43 14.71 -148.57
C LYS A 546 4.76 14.48 -149.30
N GLU A 547 5.88 14.69 -148.61
CA GLU A 547 7.22 14.51 -149.19
C GLU A 547 7.41 13.07 -149.71
N THR A 548 6.92 12.11 -148.92
CA THR A 548 7.05 10.66 -149.18
C THR A 548 6.36 10.23 -150.50
N GLN A 549 5.33 10.96 -150.94
CA GLN A 549 4.58 10.64 -152.15
C GLN A 549 5.31 11.05 -153.44
N ASN A 550 6.22 12.05 -153.38
CA ASN A 550 6.89 12.60 -154.56
C ASN A 550 8.09 11.76 -155.05
N ASN A 551 8.76 11.02 -154.16
CA ASN A 551 10.02 10.34 -154.51
C ASN A 551 9.84 9.14 -155.45
N LYS A 552 8.68 8.45 -155.40
CA LYS A 552 8.40 7.23 -156.19
C LYS A 552 8.33 7.41 -157.71
N VAL A 553 8.42 8.65 -158.22
CA VAL A 553 8.36 8.96 -159.65
C VAL A 553 9.76 9.12 -160.27
N LYS A 554 10.84 9.04 -159.47
CA LYS A 554 12.22 9.33 -159.90
C LYS A 554 13.19 8.14 -159.91
N GLU A 555 12.72 6.94 -159.54
CA GLU A 555 13.60 5.76 -159.44
C GLU A 555 13.79 5.02 -160.79
N ASP A 556 12.84 5.14 -161.73
CA ASP A 556 12.82 4.34 -162.97
C ASP A 556 13.77 4.81 -164.10
N GLU A 557 14.32 6.02 -164.04
CA GLU A 557 15.17 6.59 -165.12
C GLU A 557 16.69 6.34 -164.94
N LEU A 558 17.12 5.76 -163.82
CA LEU A 558 18.52 5.84 -163.34
C LEU A 558 19.39 4.59 -163.55
N VAL A 559 19.04 3.74 -164.51
CA VAL A 559 19.61 2.37 -164.64
C VAL A 559 20.84 2.26 -165.57
N GLU A 560 21.00 3.11 -166.60
CA GLU A 560 21.77 2.72 -167.81
C GLU A 560 23.11 3.45 -168.11
N CYS A 561 23.71 4.22 -167.19
CA CYS A 561 25.03 4.87 -167.47
C CYS A 561 26.05 4.89 -166.31
N LEU A 562 26.82 3.79 -166.23
CA LEU A 562 28.27 3.73 -165.93
C LEU A 562 28.87 4.76 -164.93
N PRO A 563 28.94 4.40 -163.63
CA PRO A 563 29.77 5.09 -162.62
C PRO A 563 31.27 4.87 -162.85
N GLN A 564 32.13 5.67 -162.20
CA GLN A 564 33.24 5.11 -161.38
C GLN A 564 34.05 6.08 -160.49
N LEU A 565 34.22 7.39 -160.80
CA LEU A 565 35.35 8.16 -160.24
C LEU A 565 35.10 9.31 -159.24
N GLN A 566 33.89 9.85 -159.06
CA GLN A 566 33.67 10.98 -158.11
C GLN A 566 33.15 10.57 -156.71
N VAL A 567 32.58 9.37 -156.55
CA VAL A 567 31.95 8.94 -155.29
C VAL A 567 32.96 8.72 -154.15
N ALA A 568 34.24 8.46 -154.47
CA ALA A 568 35.28 8.16 -153.48
C ALA A 568 35.75 9.38 -152.65
N GLU A 569 35.60 10.60 -153.17
CA GLU A 569 36.20 11.80 -152.57
C GLU A 569 35.28 12.51 -151.55
N GLU A 570 33.96 12.41 -151.72
CA GLU A 570 32.99 12.99 -150.79
C GLU A 570 32.78 12.15 -149.52
N GLU A 571 32.96 10.82 -149.61
CA GLU A 571 32.75 9.91 -148.49
C GLU A 571 33.73 10.15 -147.31
N TYR A 572 34.91 10.73 -147.59
CA TYR A 572 35.88 11.10 -146.57
C TYR A 572 35.41 12.29 -145.71
N LYS A 573 34.75 13.30 -146.31
CA LYS A 573 34.27 14.49 -145.60
C LYS A 573 33.15 14.15 -144.60
N SER A 574 32.27 13.22 -144.95
CA SER A 574 31.19 12.74 -144.08
C SER A 574 31.69 12.07 -142.79
N LYS A 575 32.87 11.43 -142.84
CA LYS A 575 33.47 10.72 -141.70
C LYS A 575 34.13 11.66 -140.67
N SER A 576 34.45 12.91 -141.05
CA SER A 576 35.07 13.89 -140.14
C SER A 576 34.10 14.41 -139.07
N GLY A 577 32.90 14.85 -139.45
CA GLY A 577 31.96 15.50 -138.51
C GLY A 577 31.50 14.59 -137.36
N LYS A 578 31.35 13.28 -137.63
CA LYS A 578 30.97 12.27 -136.63
C LYS A 578 32.02 12.07 -135.53
N PHE A 579 33.25 12.54 -135.73
CA PHE A 579 34.31 12.49 -134.74
C PHE A 579 34.23 13.65 -133.73
N GLU A 580 33.77 14.84 -134.16
CA GLU A 580 33.56 15.99 -133.28
C GLU A 580 32.35 15.79 -132.35
N GLU A 581 31.26 15.21 -132.85
CA GLU A 581 30.08 14.87 -132.02
C GLU A 581 30.45 13.89 -130.89
N LEU A 582 31.24 12.85 -131.20
CA LEU A 582 31.75 11.90 -130.19
C LEU A 582 32.74 12.56 -129.21
N SER A 583 33.59 13.49 -129.67
CA SER A 583 34.48 14.27 -128.80
C SER A 583 33.68 15.08 -127.78
N ASN A 584 32.61 15.75 -128.21
CA ASN A 584 31.74 16.54 -127.34
C ASN A 584 31.04 15.67 -126.28
N ILE A 585 30.52 14.49 -126.65
CA ILE A 585 29.93 13.52 -125.70
C ILE A 585 30.97 13.04 -124.67
N VAL A 586 32.20 12.73 -125.10
CA VAL A 586 33.29 12.34 -124.21
C VAL A 586 33.67 13.47 -123.24
N THR A 587 33.66 14.73 -123.68
CA THR A 587 33.92 15.87 -122.77
C THR A 587 32.79 16.09 -121.75
N ALA A 588 31.53 15.84 -122.11
CA ALA A 588 30.42 15.89 -121.15
C ALA A 588 30.55 14.78 -120.08
N GLN A 589 30.81 13.53 -120.49
CA GLN A 589 31.08 12.43 -119.57
C GLN A 589 32.33 12.70 -118.69
N LYS A 590 33.31 13.45 -119.19
CA LYS A 590 34.48 13.88 -118.41
C LYS A 590 34.13 14.85 -117.29
N GLN A 591 33.18 15.77 -117.54
CA GLN A 591 32.70 16.71 -116.52
C GLN A 591 31.86 15.98 -115.47
N GLU A 592 30.99 15.05 -115.87
CA GLU A 592 30.20 14.21 -114.98
C GLU A 592 31.08 13.29 -114.11
N GLN A 593 32.13 12.70 -114.70
CA GLN A 593 33.16 11.95 -113.96
C GLN A 593 33.85 12.80 -112.87
N ASN A 594 34.18 14.06 -113.18
CA ASN A 594 34.81 14.96 -112.20
C ASN A 594 33.84 15.31 -111.06
N LEU A 595 32.59 15.66 -111.38
CA LEU A 595 31.53 15.93 -110.42
C LEU A 595 31.28 14.74 -109.47
N LEU A 596 31.30 13.52 -110.00
CA LEU A 596 31.20 12.30 -109.19
C LEU A 596 32.43 12.12 -108.28
N ASN A 597 33.64 12.38 -108.79
CA ASN A 597 34.89 12.27 -108.04
C ASN A 597 35.02 13.31 -106.91
N ASP A 598 34.51 14.52 -107.10
CA ASP A 598 34.44 15.56 -106.06
C ASP A 598 33.44 15.18 -104.96
N ASN A 599 32.28 14.64 -105.32
CA ASN A 599 31.30 14.11 -104.36
C ASN A 599 31.87 12.92 -103.55
N ILE A 600 32.58 11.99 -104.20
CA ILE A 600 33.29 10.90 -103.53
C ILE A 600 34.36 11.46 -102.57
N SER A 601 35.10 12.49 -102.99
CA SER A 601 36.11 13.16 -102.17
C SER A 601 35.53 13.89 -100.96
N GLN A 602 34.31 14.42 -101.07
CA GLN A 602 33.59 15.02 -99.94
C GLN A 602 33.10 13.94 -98.97
N MET A 603 32.44 12.87 -99.46
CA MET A 603 32.05 11.73 -98.63
C MET A 603 33.23 11.13 -97.88
N ALA A 604 34.40 10.96 -98.52
CA ALA A 604 35.61 10.43 -97.88
C ALA A 604 36.10 11.29 -96.70
N LYS A 605 35.98 12.63 -96.79
CA LYS A 605 36.30 13.56 -95.68
C LYS A 605 35.30 13.43 -94.53
N ASP A 606 34.01 13.31 -94.83
CA ASP A 606 32.98 13.19 -93.81
C ASP A 606 33.03 11.81 -93.12
N PHE A 607 33.26 10.72 -93.85
CA PHE A 607 33.59 9.41 -93.25
C PHE A 607 34.82 9.48 -92.34
N SER A 608 35.88 10.19 -92.75
CA SER A 608 37.08 10.39 -91.92
C SER A 608 36.76 11.16 -90.62
N ARG A 609 35.88 12.17 -90.68
CA ARG A 609 35.36 12.86 -89.48
C ARG A 609 34.58 11.91 -88.58
N TYR A 610 33.66 11.12 -89.11
CA TYR A 610 32.87 10.16 -88.31
C TYR A 610 33.78 9.15 -87.60
N PHE A 611 34.74 8.54 -88.29
CA PHE A 611 35.74 7.65 -87.67
C PHE A 611 36.53 8.33 -86.54
N SER A 612 36.94 9.59 -86.71
CA SER A 612 37.67 10.34 -85.67
C SER A 612 36.84 10.64 -84.42
N ASN A 613 35.51 10.68 -84.54
CA ASN A 613 34.61 10.83 -83.40
C ASN A 613 34.32 9.48 -82.73
N THR A 614 34.19 8.40 -83.50
CA THR A 614 34.02 7.03 -82.96
C THR A 614 35.16 6.66 -82.00
N GLU A 615 36.41 7.02 -82.31
CA GLU A 615 37.54 6.66 -81.44
C GLU A 615 37.56 7.43 -80.12
N LYS A 616 37.09 8.68 -80.08
CA LYS A 616 36.91 9.44 -78.84
C LYS A 616 35.84 8.82 -77.96
N VAL A 617 34.70 8.45 -78.54
CA VAL A 617 33.59 7.80 -77.83
C VAL A 617 34.02 6.47 -77.21
N LYS A 618 34.91 5.70 -77.86
CA LYS A 618 35.52 4.50 -77.26
C LYS A 618 36.36 4.83 -76.01
N GLN A 619 37.20 5.86 -76.08
CA GLN A 619 38.07 6.27 -74.96
C GLN A 619 37.24 6.77 -73.76
N GLU A 620 36.15 7.50 -74.02
CA GLU A 620 35.19 7.91 -72.99
C GLU A 620 34.47 6.68 -72.37
N LEU A 621 34.05 5.71 -73.20
CA LEU A 621 33.47 4.45 -72.74
C LEU A 621 34.43 3.62 -71.87
N GLU A 622 35.71 3.57 -72.24
CA GLU A 622 36.74 2.87 -71.48
C GLU A 622 37.03 3.57 -70.15
N TYR A 623 37.13 4.90 -70.15
CA TYR A 623 37.25 5.70 -68.93
C TYR A 623 36.06 5.45 -67.97
N LEU A 624 34.82 5.54 -68.47
CA LEU A 624 33.62 5.30 -67.66
C LEU A 624 33.55 3.86 -67.13
N ARG A 625 33.86 2.86 -67.96
CA ARG A 625 33.94 1.44 -67.54
C ARG A 625 34.99 1.24 -66.43
N ASN A 626 36.14 1.89 -66.53
CA ASN A 626 37.17 1.83 -65.50
C ASN A 626 36.73 2.55 -64.21
N GLN A 627 36.03 3.68 -64.31
CA GLN A 627 35.47 4.39 -63.16
C GLN A 627 34.42 3.56 -62.41
N GLU A 628 33.49 2.92 -63.12
CA GLU A 628 32.50 2.01 -62.51
C GLU A 628 33.16 0.76 -61.92
N SER A 629 34.16 0.17 -62.57
CA SER A 629 34.94 -0.93 -61.99
C SER A 629 35.62 -0.54 -60.66
N HIS A 630 36.09 0.72 -60.56
CA HIS A 630 36.67 1.24 -59.32
C HIS A 630 35.61 1.44 -58.23
N LYS A 631 34.44 2.00 -58.57
CA LYS A 631 33.30 2.11 -57.63
C LYS A 631 32.85 0.74 -57.12
N ILE A 632 32.65 -0.23 -58.01
CA ILE A 632 32.24 -1.61 -57.65
C ILE A 632 33.23 -2.24 -56.68
N LYS A 633 34.55 -2.11 -56.91
CA LYS A 633 35.59 -2.57 -55.97
C LYS A 633 35.52 -1.86 -54.62
N SER A 634 35.35 -0.54 -54.62
CA SER A 634 35.21 0.24 -53.38
C SER A 634 33.97 -0.17 -52.59
N HIS A 635 32.84 -0.42 -53.26
CA HIS A 635 31.60 -0.88 -52.64
C HIS A 635 31.74 -2.28 -52.06
N PHE A 636 32.42 -3.21 -52.76
CA PHE A 636 32.72 -4.54 -52.26
C PHE A 636 33.56 -4.52 -50.97
N GLU A 637 34.59 -3.68 -50.92
CA GLU A 637 35.44 -3.60 -49.72
C GLU A 637 34.69 -2.93 -48.54
N THR A 638 33.81 -1.96 -48.79
CA THR A 638 32.90 -1.44 -47.74
C THR A 638 31.88 -2.47 -47.27
N LEU A 639 31.33 -3.30 -48.16
CA LEU A 639 30.37 -4.35 -47.81
C LEU A 639 31.04 -5.41 -46.91
N LYS A 640 32.22 -5.87 -47.32
CA LYS A 640 33.08 -6.80 -46.56
C LYS A 640 33.46 -6.25 -45.18
N ASN A 641 33.70 -4.95 -45.04
CA ASN A 641 33.97 -4.33 -43.75
C ASN A 641 32.72 -4.30 -42.85
N LEU A 642 31.54 -4.01 -43.42
CA LEU A 642 30.26 -4.09 -42.69
C LEU A 642 29.93 -5.52 -42.25
N GLU A 643 30.17 -6.52 -43.11
CA GLU A 643 30.02 -7.95 -42.78
C GLU A 643 30.88 -8.34 -41.55
N ASN A 644 32.15 -7.90 -41.54
CA ASN A 644 33.07 -8.10 -40.42
C ASN A 644 32.61 -7.37 -39.14
N GLU A 645 32.06 -6.15 -39.26
CA GLU A 645 31.51 -5.40 -38.12
C GLU A 645 30.28 -6.10 -37.54
N ILE A 646 29.36 -6.60 -38.38
CA ILE A 646 28.17 -7.37 -37.97
C ILE A 646 28.62 -8.62 -37.20
N TYR A 647 29.54 -9.42 -37.75
CA TYR A 647 30.07 -10.62 -37.09
C TYR A 647 30.71 -10.30 -35.72
N VAL A 648 31.47 -9.21 -35.63
CA VAL A 648 32.07 -8.74 -34.36
C VAL A 648 31.02 -8.18 -33.39
N HIS A 649 29.85 -7.75 -33.88
CA HIS A 649 28.71 -7.36 -33.04
C HIS A 649 27.92 -8.57 -32.52
N ASP A 650 27.70 -9.60 -33.34
CA ASP A 650 27.03 -10.83 -32.94
C ASP A 650 27.83 -11.56 -31.84
N LEU A 651 29.16 -11.68 -31.99
CA LEU A 651 30.03 -12.21 -30.94
C LEU A 651 29.94 -11.44 -29.61
N LYS A 652 29.67 -10.13 -29.63
CA LYS A 652 29.43 -9.34 -28.40
C LYS A 652 28.05 -9.62 -27.82
N VAL A 653 27.03 -9.87 -28.66
CA VAL A 653 25.68 -10.25 -28.22
C VAL A 653 25.73 -11.60 -27.52
N ASP A 654 26.44 -12.60 -28.05
CA ASP A 654 26.60 -13.92 -27.41
C ASP A 654 27.26 -13.83 -26.04
N VAL A 655 28.34 -13.05 -25.91
CA VAL A 655 28.99 -12.79 -24.60
C VAL A 655 28.03 -12.11 -23.62
N LEU A 656 27.21 -11.17 -24.08
CA LEU A 656 26.19 -10.51 -23.25
C LEU A 656 25.04 -11.48 -22.86
N LEU A 657 24.67 -12.42 -23.73
CA LEU A 657 23.67 -13.45 -23.42
C LEU A 657 24.18 -14.43 -22.36
N LEU A 658 25.43 -14.88 -22.47
CA LEU A 658 26.09 -15.75 -21.48
C LEU A 658 26.21 -15.07 -20.10
N GLU A 659 26.64 -13.81 -20.05
CA GLU A 659 26.73 -13.08 -18.78
C GLU A 659 25.33 -12.79 -18.18
N ASN A 660 24.31 -12.55 -19.01
CA ASN A 660 22.91 -12.49 -18.55
C ASN A 660 22.42 -13.82 -17.98
N GLU A 661 22.77 -14.96 -18.59
CA GLU A 661 22.37 -16.28 -18.09
C GLU A 661 23.04 -16.59 -16.73
N LYS A 662 24.33 -16.24 -16.60
CA LYS A 662 25.11 -16.30 -15.36
C LYS A 662 24.51 -15.40 -14.26
N LEU A 663 24.09 -14.18 -14.60
CA LEU A 663 23.36 -13.29 -13.69
C LEU A 663 22.00 -13.87 -13.28
N ARG A 664 21.22 -14.47 -14.20
CA ARG A 664 19.97 -15.17 -13.87
C ARG A 664 20.19 -16.34 -12.90
N LYS A 665 21.23 -17.15 -13.13
CA LYS A 665 21.65 -18.24 -12.23
C LYS A 665 22.02 -17.71 -10.83
N TYR A 666 22.76 -16.60 -10.75
CA TYR A 666 23.10 -15.97 -9.47
C TYR A 666 21.87 -15.38 -8.75
N ILE A 667 20.95 -14.75 -9.48
CA ILE A 667 19.67 -14.25 -8.93
C ILE A 667 18.81 -15.41 -8.38
N ALA A 668 18.76 -16.56 -9.08
CA ALA A 668 18.06 -17.75 -8.60
C ALA A 668 18.70 -18.31 -7.31
N TYR A 669 20.02 -18.39 -7.25
CA TYR A 669 20.77 -18.76 -6.03
C TYR A 669 20.47 -17.81 -4.85
N MET A 670 20.52 -16.50 -5.09
CA MET A 670 20.21 -15.49 -4.08
C MET A 670 18.75 -15.55 -3.61
N LYS A 671 17.79 -15.82 -4.49
CA LYS A 671 16.39 -16.07 -4.11
C LYS A 671 16.25 -17.30 -3.21
N ASN A 672 16.92 -18.40 -3.52
CA ASN A 672 16.92 -19.61 -2.70
C ASN A 672 17.54 -19.35 -1.31
N LYS A 673 18.66 -18.61 -1.24
CA LYS A 673 19.24 -18.12 0.03
C LYS A 673 18.25 -17.29 0.85
N ILE A 674 17.55 -16.33 0.23
CA ILE A 674 16.55 -15.48 0.89
C ILE A 674 15.37 -16.33 1.41
N GLU A 675 14.93 -17.32 0.64
CA GLU A 675 13.86 -18.25 1.06
C GLU A 675 14.27 -19.11 2.26
N GLN A 676 15.51 -19.62 2.27
CA GLN A 676 16.07 -20.34 3.42
C GLN A 676 16.13 -19.46 4.68
N TYR A 677 16.54 -18.20 4.54
CA TYR A 677 16.54 -17.25 5.67
C TYR A 677 15.12 -16.89 6.11
N ARG A 678 14.16 -16.73 5.19
CA ARG A 678 12.74 -16.52 5.54
C ARG A 678 12.23 -17.68 6.38
N LYS A 679 12.40 -18.91 5.89
CA LYS A 679 11.94 -20.11 6.59
C LYS A 679 12.57 -20.25 7.97
N GLY A 680 13.90 -20.08 8.09
CA GLY A 680 14.57 -20.07 9.39
C GLY A 680 14.13 -18.93 10.34
N THR A 681 13.62 -17.82 9.80
CA THR A 681 13.01 -16.74 10.60
C THR A 681 11.60 -17.10 11.07
N GLU A 682 10.84 -17.83 10.25
CA GLU A 682 9.52 -18.38 10.59
C GLU A 682 9.65 -19.50 11.64
N ASP A 683 10.65 -20.38 11.50
CA ASP A 683 10.99 -21.44 12.46
C ASP A 683 11.48 -20.85 13.81
N LEU A 684 12.31 -19.79 13.80
CA LEU A 684 12.67 -19.07 15.03
C LEU A 684 11.45 -18.39 15.68
N LYS A 685 10.48 -17.95 14.89
CA LYS A 685 9.27 -17.29 15.38
C LYS A 685 8.28 -18.29 16.00
N SER A 686 8.14 -19.50 15.44
CA SER A 686 7.35 -20.57 16.06
C SER A 686 8.00 -21.08 17.34
N MET A 687 9.32 -21.31 17.36
CA MET A 687 10.05 -21.61 18.60
C MET A 687 9.88 -20.50 19.66
N SER A 688 9.87 -19.23 19.25
CA SER A 688 9.64 -18.11 20.17
C SER A 688 8.19 -18.03 20.68
N SER A 689 7.19 -18.44 19.89
CA SER A 689 5.81 -18.54 20.41
C SER A 689 5.65 -19.73 21.35
N ASP A 690 6.26 -20.87 21.04
CA ASP A 690 6.18 -22.07 21.89
C ASP A 690 6.88 -21.84 23.23
N LEU A 691 8.05 -21.19 23.25
CA LEU A 691 8.71 -20.72 24.46
C LEU A 691 7.84 -19.71 25.24
N SER A 692 7.11 -18.83 24.57
CA SER A 692 6.17 -17.92 25.23
C SER A 692 4.99 -18.66 25.86
N CYS A 693 4.45 -19.68 25.18
CA CYS A 693 3.39 -20.53 25.69
C CYS A 693 3.85 -21.36 26.91
N GLN A 694 5.06 -21.93 26.84
CA GLN A 694 5.70 -22.63 27.97
C GLN A 694 5.94 -21.68 29.15
N LEU A 695 6.42 -20.46 28.90
CA LEU A 695 6.59 -19.44 29.94
C LEU A 695 5.25 -19.09 30.61
N THR A 696 4.17 -18.92 29.84
CA THR A 696 2.84 -18.69 30.43
C THR A 696 2.32 -19.90 31.21
N ALA A 697 2.55 -21.13 30.73
CA ALA A 697 2.17 -22.35 31.45
C ALA A 697 2.92 -22.49 32.78
N HIS A 698 4.23 -22.20 32.81
CA HIS A 698 5.00 -22.17 34.05
C HIS A 698 4.62 -21.02 34.99
N GLN A 699 4.19 -19.86 34.45
CA GLN A 699 3.62 -18.79 35.28
C GLN A 699 2.29 -19.19 35.90
N THR A 700 1.40 -19.89 35.17
CA THR A 700 0.16 -20.45 35.74
C THR A 700 0.49 -21.48 36.82
N GLN A 701 1.36 -22.47 36.55
CA GLN A 701 1.81 -23.45 37.55
C GLN A 701 2.41 -22.79 38.80
N TYR A 702 3.19 -21.72 38.64
CA TYR A 702 3.74 -20.97 39.78
C TYR A 702 2.65 -20.25 40.58
N LEU A 703 1.64 -19.69 39.93
CA LEU A 703 0.49 -19.07 40.60
C LEU A 703 -0.39 -20.10 41.33
N ASP A 704 -0.58 -21.28 40.75
CA ASP A 704 -1.31 -22.39 41.37
C ASP A 704 -0.56 -22.91 42.60
N LEU A 705 0.75 -23.19 42.48
CA LEU A 705 1.62 -23.57 43.61
C LEU A 705 1.71 -22.47 44.68
N TRP A 706 1.63 -21.20 44.29
CA TRP A 706 1.58 -20.09 45.24
C TRP A 706 0.22 -19.99 45.95
N ALA A 707 -0.88 -20.36 45.29
CA ALA A 707 -2.18 -20.49 45.93
C ALA A 707 -2.21 -21.67 46.92
N GLU A 708 -1.61 -22.82 46.57
CA GLU A 708 -1.42 -23.97 47.48
C GLU A 708 -0.51 -23.63 48.67
N PHE A 709 0.55 -22.84 48.44
CA PHE A 709 1.37 -22.30 49.53
C PHE A 709 0.58 -21.34 50.43
N GLN A 710 -0.30 -20.52 49.87
CA GLN A 710 -1.17 -19.63 50.65
C GLN A 710 -2.25 -20.40 51.42
N THR A 711 -2.85 -21.47 50.90
CA THR A 711 -3.82 -22.28 51.66
C THR A 711 -3.14 -23.04 52.79
N THR A 712 -2.03 -23.73 52.52
CA THR A 712 -1.26 -24.45 53.55
C THR A 712 -0.69 -23.51 54.61
N PHE A 713 -0.22 -22.31 54.25
CA PHE A 713 0.16 -21.28 55.23
C PHE A 713 -1.04 -20.83 56.08
N LYS A 714 -2.24 -20.71 55.49
CA LYS A 714 -3.47 -20.34 56.22
C LYS A 714 -3.93 -21.44 57.17
N GLU A 715 -3.78 -22.71 56.79
CA GLU A 715 -4.01 -23.88 57.65
C GLU A 715 -2.98 -23.94 58.80
N LEU A 716 -1.72 -23.62 58.54
CA LEU A 716 -0.67 -23.49 59.56
C LEU A 716 -0.93 -22.34 60.52
N VAL A 717 -1.44 -21.20 60.05
CA VAL A 717 -1.85 -20.07 60.89
C VAL A 717 -3.11 -20.41 61.71
N ASN A 718 -4.08 -21.11 61.13
CA ASN A 718 -5.29 -21.53 61.85
C ASN A 718 -4.96 -22.55 62.96
N SER A 719 -4.21 -23.60 62.64
CA SER A 719 -3.74 -24.59 63.63
C SER A 719 -2.78 -23.98 64.66
N GLY A 720 -1.92 -23.03 64.25
CA GLY A 720 -1.14 -22.21 65.17
C GLY A 720 -2.01 -21.37 66.11
N GLY A 721 -3.16 -20.89 65.64
CA GLY A 721 -4.18 -20.21 66.45
C GLY A 721 -4.91 -21.13 67.42
N GLU A 722 -5.21 -22.36 67.03
CA GLU A 722 -5.74 -23.40 67.93
C GLU A 722 -4.72 -23.79 69.01
N ILE A 723 -3.46 -23.99 68.63
CA ILE A 723 -2.35 -24.23 69.57
C ILE A 723 -2.18 -23.04 70.52
N LEU A 724 -2.29 -21.79 70.04
CA LEU A 724 -2.25 -20.59 70.89
C LEU A 724 -3.43 -20.57 71.88
N LYS A 725 -4.61 -20.99 71.44
CA LYS A 725 -5.82 -21.09 72.28
C LYS A 725 -5.69 -22.19 73.34
N ASP A 726 -5.07 -23.32 73.01
CA ASP A 726 -4.75 -24.38 73.97
C ASP A 726 -3.61 -24.00 74.93
N ILE A 727 -2.61 -23.26 74.48
CA ILE A 727 -1.61 -22.63 75.35
C ILE A 727 -2.29 -21.62 76.28
N GLN A 728 -3.27 -20.84 75.80
CA GLN A 728 -4.04 -19.92 76.64
C GLN A 728 -4.90 -20.67 77.67
N ASN A 729 -5.59 -21.75 77.27
CA ASN A 729 -6.30 -22.66 78.18
C ASN A 729 -5.35 -23.28 79.24
N LEU A 730 -4.11 -23.61 78.85
CA LEU A 730 -3.06 -24.10 79.76
C LEU A 730 -2.54 -23.00 80.70
N MET A 731 -2.42 -21.77 80.20
CA MET A 731 -1.97 -20.61 80.97
C MET A 731 -3.05 -20.14 81.97
N GLU A 732 -4.32 -20.29 81.62
CA GLU A 732 -5.45 -20.08 82.54
C GLU A 732 -5.50 -21.19 83.61
N LYS A 733 -5.30 -22.47 83.25
CA LYS A 733 -5.14 -23.56 84.23
C LYS A 733 -3.90 -23.40 85.11
N LEU A 734 -2.81 -22.83 84.58
CA LEU A 734 -1.62 -22.47 85.36
C LEU A 734 -1.89 -21.27 86.26
N LYS A 735 -2.67 -20.28 85.83
CA LYS A 735 -3.16 -19.21 86.73
C LYS A 735 -4.06 -19.76 87.83
N GLU A 736 -5.03 -20.62 87.54
CA GLU A 736 -5.81 -21.31 88.58
C GLU A 736 -4.91 -22.07 89.54
N ARG A 737 -3.91 -22.81 89.02
CA ARG A 737 -2.94 -23.53 89.85
C ARG A 737 -2.13 -22.56 90.71
N ASP A 738 -1.67 -21.46 90.15
CA ASP A 738 -0.76 -20.52 90.80
C ASP A 738 -1.52 -19.62 91.79
N GLU A 739 -2.75 -19.22 91.51
CA GLU A 739 -3.67 -18.66 92.49
C GLU A 739 -4.02 -19.65 93.59
N ASN A 740 -4.14 -20.96 93.29
CA ASN A 740 -4.27 -21.97 94.33
C ASN A 740 -2.97 -22.13 95.14
N ILE A 741 -1.79 -21.95 94.54
CA ILE A 741 -0.49 -21.88 95.23
C ILE A 741 -0.37 -20.58 96.05
N GLU A 742 -0.94 -19.46 95.60
CA GLU A 742 -0.97 -18.17 96.30
C GLU A 742 -1.91 -18.25 97.51
N ARG A 743 -3.09 -18.85 97.32
CA ARG A 743 -3.97 -19.30 98.40
C ARG A 743 -3.17 -20.17 99.39
N ILE A 744 -2.43 -21.16 98.91
CA ILE A 744 -1.54 -22.05 99.68
C ILE A 744 -0.30 -21.35 100.30
N SER A 745 0.05 -20.13 99.88
CA SER A 745 1.25 -19.39 100.32
C SER A 745 0.90 -18.32 101.35
N ILE A 746 -0.18 -17.56 101.09
CA ILE A 746 -0.91 -16.83 102.12
C ILE A 746 -1.58 -17.83 103.11
N TRP A 747 -1.55 -19.16 102.85
CA TRP A 747 -1.74 -20.18 103.90
C TRP A 747 -0.68 -19.85 105.04
N LEU A 748 0.65 -19.69 104.81
CA LEU A 748 1.67 -19.87 105.91
C LEU A 748 1.92 -18.59 106.67
N GLN A 749 1.78 -17.45 105.99
CA GLN A 749 1.91 -16.13 106.62
C GLN A 749 0.80 -15.87 107.65
N GLY A 750 -0.30 -16.63 107.65
CA GLY A 750 -1.25 -16.71 108.76
C GLY A 750 -0.65 -17.42 109.97
N ASN A 751 -0.39 -18.73 109.86
CA ASN A 751 0.11 -19.53 110.99
C ASN A 751 1.46 -19.07 111.55
N LEU A 752 2.36 -18.53 110.73
CA LEU A 752 3.63 -17.97 111.21
C LEU A 752 3.43 -16.70 112.03
N LYS A 753 2.36 -15.93 111.77
CA LYS A 753 1.99 -14.77 112.62
C LYS A 753 1.32 -15.21 113.92
N GLU A 754 0.54 -16.29 113.92
CA GLU A 754 0.00 -16.85 115.17
C GLU A 754 1.10 -17.47 116.05
N LEU A 755 2.10 -18.13 115.45
CA LEU A 755 3.32 -18.54 116.15
C LEU A 755 4.12 -17.34 116.71
N HIS A 756 4.22 -16.25 115.95
CA HIS A 756 4.86 -15.01 116.43
C HIS A 756 4.10 -14.38 117.61
N PHE A 757 2.77 -14.40 117.59
CA PHE A 757 1.93 -13.87 118.66
C PHE A 757 2.02 -14.69 119.95
N LEU A 758 2.16 -16.02 119.84
CA LEU A 758 2.44 -16.89 120.99
C LEU A 758 3.86 -16.67 121.56
N MET A 759 4.86 -16.38 120.71
CA MET A 759 6.21 -16.03 121.16
C MET A 759 6.26 -14.70 121.93
N GLU A 760 5.36 -13.76 121.63
CA GLU A 760 5.24 -12.49 122.36
C GLU A 760 4.52 -12.62 123.72
N GLN A 761 3.83 -13.74 123.99
CA GLN A 761 3.13 -13.96 125.26
C GLN A 761 3.99 -14.57 126.37
N GLU A 762 5.22 -15.01 126.07
CA GLU A 762 6.15 -15.64 127.04
C GLU A 762 7.38 -14.77 127.37
N SER A 763 7.37 -13.46 127.06
CA SER A 763 8.55 -12.60 127.27
C SER A 763 8.30 -11.11 127.59
N LYS A 764 7.57 -10.79 128.69
CA LYS A 764 7.74 -9.52 129.45
C LYS A 764 7.04 -9.50 130.82
N THR A 765 7.81 -9.76 131.88
CA THR A 765 7.69 -9.25 133.28
C THR A 765 8.69 -10.07 134.14
N ASP A 766 9.38 -9.53 135.14
CA ASP A 766 9.73 -8.13 135.37
C ASP A 766 10.99 -8.05 136.25
N LEU A 767 11.84 -7.04 136.03
CA LEU A 767 12.96 -6.58 136.87
C LEU A 767 13.37 -5.22 136.29
N GLN A 768 13.34 -4.11 137.00
CA GLN A 768 13.94 -3.79 138.30
C GLN A 768 13.06 -2.77 139.07
N SER A 769 13.09 -2.61 140.40
CA SER A 769 13.76 -3.37 141.46
C SER A 769 13.25 -2.94 142.85
N LYS A 770 12.80 -3.89 143.68
CA LYS A 770 12.95 -3.87 145.16
C LYS A 770 12.56 -5.22 145.77
#